data_AF-A0A5D0CY00-F1
#
_entry.id   AF-A0A5D0CY00-F1
#
_cell.length_a   1.000
_cell.length_b   1.000
_cell.length_c   1.000
_cell.angle_alpha   90.00
_cell.angle_beta   90.00
_cell.angle_gamma   90.00
#
_symmetry.space_group_name_H-M   'P 1'
#
loop_
_entity.id
_entity.type
_entity.pdbx_description
1 polymer ?
#
loop_
_entity_poly.entity_id
_entity_poly.type
_entity_poly.pdbx_seq_one_letter_code
_entity_poly.pdbx_strand_id
1 'polypeptide(L)'
;MNIRKKRFRGAILVIVLFFLSLWAFSASKPSNQGFVQAEADFKAITDTEGQGGYKQYLDAYGSASRPDRIVRIEGESYAETDGEGFQIAENFPGLEGKAVITPETGSISWDVNVDEPGLYHVRVRYYPIEGKSSAIERQFSINGEVPFKGADIVLFDRVWGNRDEAIRRDNRGNDLRPRQIEKPIWQLASLSDRYGYYDEPYSFYFEKGKQRLTLTSLREPMAIDYIELYQDHALKTYEELANEYESEGLEPTRGEYILIQAEDAKRKSSPTLYPTSDRSSPTVVPYDVSKIRINAIGGVNWKLPGQWIEWEFDVEEDGLYRIALKQKQDQLRGVFAIRSLMIDGEFPFQEMKRIRFHYDRDWQMNVLGEEEPYLFHFSKGTHRIRMMVSLGEIAPLLQTIESSVLELNEMYRKILMITSNTPDPFRDYQLEKRIPDMVEVFAKQAEIIQSVADYLEAATGERSDKVAVLHSMVHQLNELAENPETVAKRLDTYKVNVGGLGTWMLQMKEQPISLDYLVIHSPDRKLPKPDASFLEAAGHELGAYVASYTEDYDTIGNAGDEEDALTVWVTTGRDQAQVLKALIDDTFTPDSGIPVHLRLVPGNILLPATLAGEGPDVAMQIGEDVPVNYAMRGAAADLTKFDDFEQVVTRFRDSGLEPYKYNGGVYALPEQQTFPMLFYRKDILEELGLKPPATWQEIYDMISVLQKHNMEFYLPLEATNASLVPNATFAMLLYQNGGQFYRDNGTKSALDSDISMEAFKKWTQFYTNYKFPLQADFPNRFRTGEMPIGIADYTTYNMLTVMAPEIKGLWDFILVPGTEREDGTVNHEVASHTTAVMLLQNSKNKEGAWEFMKWWTGKETQMAYGREMEGLMGEAARYPTANLEALEELPWPVKDYRNLDNQWRWVRGIPQVPGGYFTGRHLDNAFRKVVNASENPREALSDYILYINDEIEIKRKEFNLPY
;
A
#
# COMPACT_ATOMS: atom_id res chain seq x y z
N MET A 1 18.75 50.15 -37.40
CA MET A 1 18.40 49.07 -36.45
C MET A 1 17.76 47.82 -37.08
N ASN A 2 17.84 47.61 -38.42
CA ASN A 2 17.17 46.48 -39.11
C ASN A 2 18.11 45.38 -39.65
N ILE A 3 19.43 45.56 -39.61
CA ILE A 3 20.38 44.56 -40.15
C ILE A 3 20.87 43.59 -39.07
N ARG A 4 20.93 44.02 -37.79
CA ARG A 4 21.29 43.13 -36.67
C ARG A 4 20.20 42.10 -36.32
N LYS A 5 18.90 42.44 -36.43
CA LYS A 5 17.80 41.49 -36.20
C LYS A 5 17.71 40.39 -37.27
N LYS A 6 18.06 40.67 -38.54
CA LYS A 6 18.09 39.66 -39.61
C LYS A 6 19.24 38.67 -39.45
N ARG A 7 20.43 39.13 -39.02
CA ARG A 7 21.57 38.24 -38.75
C ARG A 7 21.39 37.40 -37.49
N PHE A 8 20.72 37.92 -36.46
CA PHE A 8 20.41 37.16 -35.25
C PHE A 8 19.33 36.09 -35.51
N ARG A 9 18.30 36.40 -36.30
CA ARG A 9 17.30 35.40 -36.75
C ARG A 9 17.91 34.34 -37.68
N GLY A 10 18.82 34.73 -38.56
CA GLY A 10 19.56 33.77 -39.41
C GLY A 10 20.50 32.86 -38.61
N ALA A 11 21.18 33.38 -37.59
CA ALA A 11 22.04 32.59 -36.71
C ALA A 11 21.23 31.62 -35.85
N ILE A 12 20.07 32.03 -35.33
CA ILE A 12 19.16 31.14 -34.59
C ILE A 12 18.61 30.06 -35.53
N LEU A 13 18.21 30.40 -36.75
CA LEU A 13 17.71 29.41 -37.71
C LEU A 13 18.78 28.37 -38.09
N VAL A 14 20.04 28.81 -38.21
CA VAL A 14 21.17 27.92 -38.49
C VAL A 14 21.53 27.06 -37.27
N ILE A 15 21.45 27.59 -36.05
CA ILE A 15 21.66 26.80 -34.82
C ILE A 15 20.54 25.78 -34.63
N VAL A 16 19.28 26.15 -34.89
CA VAL A 16 18.13 25.25 -34.83
C VAL A 16 18.21 24.18 -35.92
N LEU A 17 18.61 24.53 -37.14
CA LEU A 17 18.85 23.55 -38.23
C LEU A 17 20.06 22.65 -37.94
N PHE A 18 21.09 23.16 -37.27
CA PHE A 18 22.27 22.39 -36.88
C PHE A 18 21.93 21.39 -35.75
N PHE A 19 21.14 21.81 -34.75
CA PHE A 19 20.62 20.91 -33.71
C PHE A 19 19.61 19.90 -34.26
N LEU A 20 18.72 20.29 -35.18
CA LEU A 20 17.84 19.36 -35.90
C LEU A 20 18.63 18.34 -36.75
N SER A 21 19.75 18.76 -37.36
CA SER A 21 20.61 17.85 -38.14
C SER A 21 21.45 16.90 -37.28
N LEU A 22 21.85 17.33 -36.06
CA LEU A 22 22.53 16.48 -35.09
C LEU A 22 21.57 15.48 -34.42
N TRP A 23 20.30 15.83 -34.28
CA TRP A 23 19.25 14.92 -33.81
C TRP A 23 18.77 13.95 -34.90
N ALA A 24 18.74 14.37 -36.17
CA ALA A 24 18.42 13.50 -37.31
C ALA A 24 19.44 12.36 -37.54
N PHE A 25 20.64 12.45 -36.97
CA PHE A 25 21.64 11.38 -36.97
C PHE A 25 21.58 10.47 -35.73
N SER A 26 20.69 10.76 -34.78
CA SER A 26 20.32 9.88 -33.65
C SER A 26 19.04 9.11 -33.98
N ALA A 27 18.92 8.59 -35.20
CA ALA A 27 17.89 7.61 -35.51
C ALA A 27 18.24 6.33 -34.72
N SER A 28 17.54 6.09 -33.61
CA SER A 28 17.50 4.79 -32.95
C SER A 28 17.16 3.75 -34.02
N LYS A 29 18.09 2.82 -34.25
CA LYS A 29 17.77 1.64 -35.05
C LYS A 29 16.65 0.90 -34.31
N PRO A 30 15.57 0.47 -34.98
CA PRO A 30 14.66 -0.49 -34.38
C PRO A 30 15.48 -1.76 -34.14
N SER A 31 15.65 -2.13 -32.87
CA SER A 31 16.20 -3.42 -32.49
C SER A 31 15.14 -4.48 -32.73
N ASN A 32 14.89 -4.81 -34.00
CA ASN A 32 14.32 -6.11 -34.35
C ASN A 32 15.44 -7.14 -34.12
N GLN A 33 15.57 -7.60 -32.89
CA GLN A 33 16.22 -8.86 -32.60
C GLN A 33 15.11 -9.91 -32.55
N GLY A 34 15.08 -10.79 -33.54
CA GLY A 34 14.32 -12.03 -33.44
C GLY A 34 14.87 -12.81 -32.26
N PHE A 35 14.00 -13.18 -31.33
CA PHE A 35 14.38 -13.91 -30.13
C PHE A 35 14.20 -15.41 -30.32
N VAL A 36 15.22 -16.11 -29.86
CA VAL A 36 15.41 -17.55 -29.98
C VAL A 36 14.47 -18.27 -29.02
N GLN A 37 13.72 -19.21 -29.59
CA GLN A 37 13.26 -20.49 -29.06
C GLN A 37 13.53 -20.79 -27.56
N ALA A 38 12.44 -20.87 -26.80
CA ALA A 38 12.25 -21.57 -25.52
C ALA A 38 13.52 -21.77 -24.64
N GLU A 39 13.85 -20.79 -23.81
CA GLU A 39 14.58 -21.08 -22.57
C GLU A 39 13.72 -21.99 -21.69
N ALA A 40 14.34 -23.00 -21.06
CA ALA A 40 13.61 -23.86 -20.14
C ALA A 40 13.15 -23.04 -18.92
N ASP A 41 11.87 -23.17 -18.54
CA ASP A 41 11.29 -22.52 -17.36
C ASP A 41 12.21 -22.66 -16.14
N PHE A 42 12.55 -21.53 -15.51
CA PHE A 42 13.31 -21.52 -14.27
C PHE A 42 12.53 -22.24 -13.15
N LYS A 43 13.16 -23.22 -12.50
CA LYS A 43 12.58 -23.92 -11.36
C LYS A 43 13.05 -23.31 -10.06
N ALA A 44 12.12 -23.01 -9.15
CA ALA A 44 12.45 -22.43 -7.86
C ALA A 44 13.42 -23.33 -7.06
N ILE A 45 14.50 -22.73 -6.55
CA ILE A 45 15.49 -23.40 -5.70
C ILE A 45 15.21 -22.97 -4.26
N THR A 46 14.61 -23.87 -3.48
CA THR A 46 14.18 -23.63 -2.10
C THR A 46 14.68 -24.76 -1.21
N ASP A 47 15.76 -24.53 -0.47
CA ASP A 47 16.32 -25.54 0.45
C ASP A 47 15.70 -25.51 1.85
N THR A 48 15.01 -24.41 2.18
CA THR A 48 14.36 -24.17 3.47
C THR A 48 12.97 -23.61 3.23
N GLU A 49 12.02 -24.50 2.94
CA GLU A 49 10.62 -24.11 3.06
C GLU A 49 10.28 -24.01 4.56
N GLY A 50 9.85 -22.83 4.98
CA GLY A 50 9.25 -22.66 6.30
C GLY A 50 8.13 -23.70 6.46
N GLN A 51 8.11 -24.41 7.59
CA GLN A 51 7.14 -25.48 7.86
C GLN A 51 5.71 -25.05 7.47
N GLY A 52 5.03 -25.90 6.69
CA GLY A 52 3.61 -25.78 6.36
C GLY A 52 3.27 -25.02 5.06
N GLY A 53 4.16 -24.96 4.07
CA GLY A 53 3.91 -24.33 2.75
C GLY A 53 3.12 -25.21 1.76
N TYR A 54 2.60 -24.61 0.68
CA TYR A 54 1.82 -25.33 -0.33
C TYR A 54 2.64 -26.36 -1.14
N LYS A 55 3.90 -26.07 -1.48
CA LYS A 55 4.76 -27.03 -2.17
C LYS A 55 5.08 -28.25 -1.29
N GLN A 56 5.46 -28.05 -0.02
CA GLN A 56 5.55 -29.15 0.95
C GLN A 56 4.26 -29.99 1.05
N TYR A 57 3.09 -29.34 1.03
CA TYR A 57 1.80 -30.03 1.02
C TYR A 57 1.62 -30.88 -0.25
N LEU A 58 1.93 -30.33 -1.43
CA LEU A 58 1.92 -31.07 -2.68
C LEU A 58 2.97 -32.19 -2.72
N ASP A 59 4.15 -32.04 -2.13
CA ASP A 59 5.14 -33.12 -2.08
C ASP A 59 4.64 -34.28 -1.19
N ALA A 60 3.91 -33.97 -0.12
CA ALA A 60 3.30 -34.97 0.75
C ALA A 60 2.15 -35.75 0.06
N TYR A 61 1.36 -35.09 -0.80
CA TYR A 61 0.16 -35.66 -1.43
C TYR A 61 0.23 -35.81 -2.95
N GLY A 62 1.35 -35.49 -3.59
CA GLY A 62 1.45 -35.33 -5.05
C GLY A 62 1.32 -36.63 -5.84
N SER A 63 1.49 -37.76 -5.16
CA SER A 63 1.24 -39.10 -5.70
C SER A 63 -0.21 -39.57 -5.54
N ALA A 64 -1.06 -38.80 -4.86
CA ALA A 64 -2.48 -39.11 -4.70
C ALA A 64 -3.20 -39.04 -6.06
N SER A 65 -4.31 -39.77 -6.16
CA SER A 65 -5.15 -39.73 -7.36
C SER A 65 -5.74 -38.33 -7.56
N ARG A 66 -6.06 -37.95 -8.81
CA ARG A 66 -6.75 -36.70 -9.17
C ARG A 66 -8.09 -37.05 -9.83
N PRO A 67 -9.15 -37.31 -9.05
CA PRO A 67 -10.42 -37.75 -9.59
C PRO A 67 -11.06 -36.68 -10.46
N ASP A 68 -11.47 -37.07 -11.66
CA ASP A 68 -12.13 -36.18 -12.63
C ASP A 68 -13.65 -36.22 -12.43
N ARG A 69 -14.11 -35.65 -11.30
CA ARG A 69 -15.53 -35.55 -10.94
C ARG A 69 -15.82 -34.23 -10.27
N ILE A 70 -17.00 -33.69 -10.57
CA ILE A 70 -17.53 -32.50 -9.89
C ILE A 70 -18.42 -32.95 -8.73
N VAL A 71 -18.04 -32.56 -7.51
CA VAL A 71 -18.88 -32.67 -6.31
C VAL A 71 -19.40 -31.29 -5.97
N ARG A 72 -20.68 -31.06 -6.25
CA ARG A 72 -21.34 -29.78 -6.00
C ARG A 72 -22.03 -29.77 -4.63
N ILE A 73 -21.84 -28.69 -3.90
CA ILE A 73 -22.33 -28.46 -2.53
C ILE A 73 -23.10 -27.15 -2.55
N GLU A 74 -24.42 -27.20 -2.42
CA GLU A 74 -25.25 -25.99 -2.41
C GLU A 74 -24.99 -25.18 -1.14
N GLY A 75 -24.88 -23.86 -1.27
CA GLY A 75 -24.49 -22.95 -0.19
C GLY A 75 -25.43 -23.03 1.01
N GLU A 76 -26.74 -23.11 0.76
CA GLU A 76 -27.76 -23.21 1.81
C GLU A 76 -27.78 -24.56 2.54
N SER A 77 -27.07 -25.58 2.03
CA SER A 77 -27.00 -26.92 2.61
C SER A 77 -25.89 -27.09 3.66
N TYR A 78 -25.55 -26.00 4.35
CA TYR A 78 -24.54 -26.00 5.42
C TYR A 78 -24.97 -26.84 6.63
N ALA A 79 -23.99 -27.43 7.29
CA ALA A 79 -24.18 -28.27 8.48
C ALA A 79 -24.18 -27.45 9.77
N GLU A 80 -23.33 -26.43 9.86
CA GLU A 80 -23.16 -25.60 11.06
C GLU A 80 -22.65 -24.20 10.69
N THR A 81 -22.99 -23.22 11.52
CA THR A 81 -22.44 -21.87 11.49
C THR A 81 -21.99 -21.48 12.90
N ASP A 82 -20.85 -20.82 13.01
CA ASP A 82 -20.37 -20.19 14.24
C ASP A 82 -20.37 -18.67 14.06
N GLY A 83 -21.07 -17.95 14.94
CA GLY A 83 -21.34 -16.52 14.83
C GLY A 83 -22.75 -16.16 14.36
N GLU A 84 -23.07 -14.87 14.38
CA GLU A 84 -24.38 -14.32 13.99
C GLU A 84 -24.37 -13.76 12.56
N GLY A 85 -25.54 -13.63 11.93
CA GLY A 85 -25.70 -12.95 10.63
C GLY A 85 -25.72 -13.84 9.39
N PHE A 86 -25.53 -15.16 9.54
CA PHE A 86 -25.72 -16.12 8.45
C PHE A 86 -27.21 -16.26 8.12
N GLN A 87 -27.57 -16.10 6.85
CA GLN A 87 -28.98 -16.13 6.41
C GLN A 87 -29.12 -16.81 5.05
N ILE A 88 -30.15 -17.66 4.91
CA ILE A 88 -30.54 -18.18 3.59
C ILE A 88 -31.47 -17.17 2.93
N ALA A 89 -31.05 -16.63 1.80
CA ALA A 89 -31.86 -15.74 0.98
C ALA A 89 -32.51 -16.51 -0.17
N GLU A 90 -33.83 -16.35 -0.32
CA GLU A 90 -34.57 -16.86 -1.47
C GLU A 90 -34.66 -15.79 -2.56
N ASN A 91 -34.53 -16.19 -3.83
CA ASN A 91 -34.59 -15.28 -4.99
C ASN A 91 -33.58 -14.12 -4.91
N PHE A 92 -32.34 -14.44 -4.54
CA PHE A 92 -31.25 -13.47 -4.51
C PHE A 92 -31.05 -12.86 -5.92
N PRO A 93 -30.77 -11.54 -6.05
CA PRO A 93 -30.62 -10.90 -7.36
C PRO A 93 -29.73 -11.70 -8.33
N GLY A 94 -30.26 -12.01 -9.51
CA GLY A 94 -29.54 -12.77 -10.54
C GLY A 94 -29.42 -14.28 -10.29
N LEU A 95 -30.13 -14.84 -9.30
CA LEU A 95 -30.17 -16.27 -9.00
C LEU A 95 -31.61 -16.80 -8.92
N GLU A 96 -31.92 -17.79 -9.75
CA GLU A 96 -33.16 -18.60 -9.64
C GLU A 96 -32.95 -19.72 -8.62
N GLY A 97 -32.82 -19.38 -7.34
CA GLY A 97 -32.45 -20.33 -6.30
C GLY A 97 -32.29 -19.72 -4.91
N LYS A 98 -31.59 -20.46 -4.04
CA LYS A 98 -31.21 -20.03 -2.71
C LYS A 98 -29.72 -19.70 -2.69
N ALA A 99 -29.36 -18.69 -1.91
CA ALA A 99 -27.98 -18.39 -1.59
C ALA A 99 -27.83 -18.24 -0.08
N VAL A 100 -26.68 -18.59 0.47
CA VAL A 100 -26.37 -18.29 1.86
C VAL A 100 -25.56 -17.00 1.95
N ILE A 101 -26.08 -16.02 2.67
CA ILE A 101 -25.38 -14.79 3.03
C ILE A 101 -24.41 -15.12 4.16
N THR A 102 -23.13 -14.88 3.92
CA THR A 102 -22.07 -14.96 4.92
C THR A 102 -21.71 -13.54 5.41
N PRO A 103 -21.64 -13.31 6.73
CA PRO A 103 -21.25 -12.02 7.29
C PRO A 103 -19.73 -11.80 7.21
N GLU A 104 -19.25 -10.65 7.69
CA GLU A 104 -17.82 -10.30 7.72
C GLU A 104 -17.02 -11.05 8.82
N THR A 105 -17.70 -11.75 9.73
CA THR A 105 -17.09 -12.59 10.78
C THR A 105 -17.84 -13.90 10.94
N GLY A 106 -17.27 -14.84 11.71
CA GLY A 106 -17.85 -16.16 11.93
C GLY A 106 -17.37 -17.20 10.91
N SER A 107 -17.90 -18.42 11.01
CA SER A 107 -17.57 -19.50 10.08
C SER A 107 -18.81 -20.28 9.67
N ILE A 108 -18.76 -20.87 8.49
CA ILE A 108 -19.81 -21.73 7.93
C ILE A 108 -19.18 -23.02 7.43
N SER A 109 -19.81 -24.14 7.77
CA SER A 109 -19.29 -25.49 7.51
C SER A 109 -20.26 -26.35 6.74
N TRP A 110 -19.75 -27.14 5.78
CA TRP A 110 -20.50 -28.12 5.01
C TRP A 110 -19.95 -29.52 5.19
N ASP A 111 -20.85 -30.49 5.21
CA ASP A 111 -20.52 -31.91 5.21
C ASP A 111 -20.58 -32.46 3.80
N VAL A 112 -19.43 -32.82 3.24
CA VAL A 112 -19.32 -33.37 1.88
C VAL A 112 -18.94 -34.85 1.94
N ASN A 113 -19.64 -35.69 1.18
CA ASN A 113 -19.25 -37.08 1.00
C ASN A 113 -18.34 -37.20 -0.23
N VAL A 114 -17.09 -37.59 0.00
CA VAL A 114 -16.09 -37.80 -1.05
C VAL A 114 -15.99 -39.29 -1.34
N ASP A 115 -16.38 -39.70 -2.55
CA ASP A 115 -16.41 -41.13 -2.93
C ASP A 115 -15.03 -41.68 -3.29
N GLU A 116 -14.18 -40.84 -3.89
CA GLU A 116 -12.85 -41.18 -4.38
C GLU A 116 -11.82 -40.27 -3.70
N PRO A 117 -10.87 -40.82 -2.91
CA PRO A 117 -9.86 -40.03 -2.23
C PRO A 117 -8.84 -39.49 -3.23
N GLY A 118 -8.44 -38.23 -3.10
CA GLY A 118 -7.52 -37.62 -4.04
C GLY A 118 -7.37 -36.12 -3.88
N LEU A 119 -6.59 -35.53 -4.78
CA LEU A 119 -6.44 -34.09 -4.93
C LEU A 119 -7.56 -33.53 -5.80
N TYR A 120 -8.29 -32.57 -5.26
CA TYR A 120 -9.34 -31.81 -5.94
C TYR A 120 -9.00 -30.32 -5.87
N HIS A 121 -9.45 -29.57 -6.86
CA HIS A 121 -9.53 -28.12 -6.78
C HIS A 121 -10.87 -27.71 -6.18
N VAL A 122 -10.91 -26.52 -5.57
CA VAL A 122 -12.14 -25.98 -4.96
C VAL A 122 -12.47 -24.68 -5.64
N ARG A 123 -13.72 -24.50 -6.07
CA ARG A 123 -14.24 -23.22 -6.55
C ARG A 123 -15.56 -22.86 -5.91
N VAL A 124 -15.80 -21.57 -5.75
CA VAL A 124 -16.98 -21.01 -5.11
C VAL A 124 -17.69 -20.11 -6.09
N ARG A 125 -19.00 -20.32 -6.26
CA ARG A 125 -19.86 -19.36 -6.93
C ARG A 125 -20.43 -18.39 -5.89
N TYR A 126 -20.05 -17.14 -6.00
CA TYR A 126 -20.35 -16.12 -4.99
C TYR A 126 -20.82 -14.81 -5.61
N TYR A 127 -21.47 -14.00 -4.77
CA TYR A 127 -21.88 -12.64 -5.10
C TYR A 127 -21.36 -11.69 -4.00
N PRO A 128 -20.58 -10.65 -4.36
CA PRO A 128 -20.13 -9.67 -3.38
C PRO A 128 -21.32 -8.83 -2.92
N ILE A 129 -21.69 -8.95 -1.64
CA ILE A 129 -22.78 -8.15 -1.05
C ILE A 129 -22.22 -6.76 -0.71
N GLU A 130 -23.07 -5.74 -0.69
CA GLU A 130 -22.69 -4.42 -0.17
C GLU A 130 -22.00 -4.57 1.19
N GLY A 131 -20.83 -3.97 1.30
CA GLY A 131 -19.95 -4.05 2.46
C GLY A 131 -19.04 -2.84 2.48
N LYS A 132 -17.79 -3.02 2.91
CA LYS A 132 -16.84 -1.94 3.14
C LYS A 132 -15.93 -1.64 1.93
N SER A 133 -16.33 -2.12 0.76
CA SER A 133 -15.62 -1.94 -0.50
C SER A 133 -14.16 -2.43 -0.53
N SER A 134 -13.78 -3.32 0.38
CA SER A 134 -12.48 -4.02 0.36
C SER A 134 -12.60 -5.39 -0.33
N ALA A 135 -11.46 -6.04 -0.63
CA ALA A 135 -11.49 -7.41 -1.15
C ALA A 135 -12.05 -8.37 -0.08
N ILE A 136 -12.84 -9.36 -0.52
CA ILE A 136 -13.44 -10.35 0.38
C ILE A 136 -12.37 -11.38 0.74
N GLU A 137 -12.21 -11.63 2.04
CA GLU A 137 -11.20 -12.57 2.55
C GLU A 137 -11.87 -13.70 3.32
N ARG A 138 -11.47 -14.94 3.01
CA ARG A 138 -11.88 -16.14 3.75
C ARG A 138 -10.66 -16.94 4.15
N GLN A 139 -10.75 -17.67 5.25
CA GLN A 139 -9.86 -18.79 5.54
C GLN A 139 -10.58 -20.08 5.13
N PHE A 140 -9.89 -20.98 4.45
CA PHE A 140 -10.40 -22.30 4.06
C PHE A 140 -9.74 -23.38 4.92
N SER A 141 -10.57 -24.21 5.54
CA SER A 141 -10.10 -25.37 6.31
C SER A 141 -10.86 -26.65 5.97
N ILE A 142 -10.16 -27.77 6.13
CA ILE A 142 -10.68 -29.12 5.93
C ILE A 142 -10.59 -29.84 7.27
N ASN A 143 -11.71 -30.37 7.75
CA ASN A 143 -11.80 -31.07 9.04
C ASN A 143 -11.30 -30.25 10.24
N GLY A 144 -11.42 -28.91 10.17
CA GLY A 144 -10.98 -28.00 11.22
C GLY A 144 -9.52 -27.55 11.15
N GLU A 145 -8.75 -28.06 10.18
CA GLU A 145 -7.34 -27.70 9.99
C GLU A 145 -7.13 -26.89 8.71
N VAL A 146 -6.33 -25.83 8.77
CA VAL A 146 -5.89 -25.10 7.58
C VAL A 146 -4.80 -25.94 6.90
N PRO A 147 -5.00 -26.41 5.65
CA PRO A 147 -4.12 -27.42 5.05
C PRO A 147 -2.67 -26.97 4.85
N PHE A 148 -2.46 -25.69 4.55
CA PHE A 148 -1.14 -25.06 4.32
C PHE A 148 -1.24 -23.53 4.39
N LYS A 149 -0.10 -22.85 4.56
CA LYS A 149 0.04 -21.39 4.43
C LYS A 149 -0.28 -20.97 3.00
N GLY A 150 -1.32 -20.16 2.84
CA GLY A 150 -2.00 -19.84 1.57
C GLY A 150 -3.50 -20.12 1.65
N ALA A 151 -3.90 -21.19 2.35
CA ALA A 151 -5.32 -21.48 2.61
C ALA A 151 -5.87 -20.68 3.82
N ASP A 152 -4.99 -20.07 4.62
CA ASP A 152 -5.34 -19.17 5.70
C ASP A 152 -5.96 -17.86 5.20
N ILE A 153 -5.65 -17.43 3.97
CA ILE A 153 -6.29 -16.28 3.32
C ILE A 153 -6.48 -16.54 1.83
N VAL A 154 -7.72 -16.82 1.42
CA VAL A 154 -8.17 -16.83 0.03
C VAL A 154 -8.96 -15.55 -0.28
N LEU A 155 -8.72 -14.99 -1.46
CA LEU A 155 -9.32 -13.73 -1.91
C LEU A 155 -10.47 -13.97 -2.88
N PHE A 156 -11.52 -13.16 -2.73
CA PHE A 156 -12.61 -13.06 -3.67
C PHE A 156 -12.79 -11.60 -4.08
N ASP A 157 -12.77 -11.35 -5.39
CA ASP A 157 -12.80 -10.00 -5.94
C ASP A 157 -14.18 -9.36 -5.82
N ARG A 158 -14.19 -8.07 -5.51
CA ARG A 158 -15.34 -7.21 -5.83
C ARG A 158 -15.21 -6.72 -7.26
N VAL A 159 -16.35 -6.45 -7.89
CA VAL A 159 -16.39 -5.94 -9.27
C VAL A 159 -16.70 -4.46 -9.27
N TRP A 160 -15.87 -3.70 -9.97
CA TRP A 160 -15.93 -2.24 -10.07
C TRP A 160 -16.16 -1.81 -11.51
N GLY A 161 -16.80 -0.65 -11.68
CA GLY A 161 -16.96 0.01 -12.97
C GLY A 161 -17.16 1.50 -12.82
N ASN A 162 -17.15 2.21 -13.95
CA ASN A 162 -17.45 3.64 -13.97
C ASN A 162 -18.91 3.88 -13.50
N ARG A 163 -19.14 4.93 -12.71
CA ARG A 163 -20.48 5.35 -12.28
C ARG A 163 -21.32 5.77 -13.48
N ASP A 164 -20.71 6.61 -14.33
CA ASP A 164 -21.30 7.20 -15.51
C ASP A 164 -20.68 6.54 -16.75
N GLU A 165 -21.50 6.18 -17.75
CA GLU A 165 -21.00 5.57 -19.00
C GLU A 165 -20.19 6.56 -19.83
N ALA A 166 -20.64 7.82 -19.88
CA ALA A 166 -19.94 8.88 -20.59
C ALA A 166 -18.99 9.64 -19.64
N ILE A 167 -17.79 9.94 -20.15
CA ILE A 167 -16.82 10.74 -19.42
C ILE A 167 -17.33 12.18 -19.31
N ARG A 168 -17.49 12.66 -18.07
CA ARG A 168 -17.91 14.03 -17.80
C ARG A 168 -16.81 15.00 -18.19
N ARG A 169 -17.20 16.22 -18.58
CA ARG A 169 -16.26 17.31 -18.87
C ARG A 169 -16.49 18.48 -17.93
N ASP A 170 -15.42 19.16 -17.58
CA ASP A 170 -15.49 20.47 -16.93
C ASP A 170 -15.99 21.55 -17.92
N ASN A 171 -16.20 22.75 -17.41
CA ASN A 171 -16.61 23.90 -18.23
C ASN A 171 -15.49 24.44 -19.17
N ARG A 172 -14.26 23.94 -19.04
CA ARG A 172 -13.12 24.20 -19.93
C ARG A 172 -12.98 23.13 -21.01
N GLY A 173 -13.80 22.08 -20.98
CA GLY A 173 -13.78 20.97 -21.91
C GLY A 173 -12.67 19.96 -21.65
N ASN A 174 -12.11 19.88 -20.44
CA ASN A 174 -11.25 18.80 -19.98
C ASN A 174 -12.12 17.62 -19.50
N ASP A 175 -11.68 16.41 -19.78
CA ASP A 175 -12.31 15.20 -19.26
C ASP A 175 -12.01 15.07 -17.75
N LEU A 176 -13.04 14.79 -16.96
CA LEU A 176 -12.94 14.51 -15.53
C LEU A 176 -12.71 13.02 -15.30
N ARG A 177 -12.03 12.68 -14.21
CA ARG A 177 -11.80 11.27 -13.86
C ARG A 177 -13.14 10.56 -13.63
N PRO A 178 -13.40 9.40 -14.27
CA PRO A 178 -14.61 8.65 -13.99
C PRO A 178 -14.64 8.13 -12.54
N ARG A 179 -15.68 8.50 -11.78
CA ARG A 179 -15.89 7.96 -10.43
C ARG A 179 -16.16 6.45 -10.52
N GLN A 180 -15.45 5.66 -9.73
CA GLN A 180 -15.67 4.21 -9.66
C GLN A 180 -16.75 3.87 -8.64
N ILE A 181 -17.60 2.90 -8.97
CA ILE A 181 -18.60 2.31 -8.08
C ILE A 181 -18.59 0.80 -8.20
N GLU A 182 -19.09 0.11 -7.18
CA GLU A 182 -19.28 -1.33 -7.25
C GLU A 182 -20.39 -1.70 -8.24
N LYS A 183 -20.15 -2.77 -9.00
CA LYS A 183 -21.07 -3.39 -9.96
C LYS A 183 -21.16 -4.88 -9.62
N PRO A 184 -21.74 -5.25 -8.47
CA PRO A 184 -21.71 -6.62 -7.98
C PRO A 184 -22.43 -7.56 -8.96
N ILE A 185 -21.79 -8.70 -9.23
CA ILE A 185 -22.28 -9.76 -10.13
C ILE A 185 -21.90 -11.13 -9.56
N TRP A 186 -22.61 -12.18 -9.98
CA TRP A 186 -22.22 -13.54 -9.68
C TRP A 186 -20.89 -13.87 -10.35
N GLN A 187 -19.97 -14.41 -9.57
CA GLN A 187 -18.64 -14.82 -10.00
C GLN A 187 -18.39 -16.27 -9.61
N LEU A 188 -17.60 -16.97 -10.41
CA LEU A 188 -17.10 -18.30 -10.10
C LEU A 188 -15.58 -18.16 -9.96
N ALA A 189 -15.06 -18.42 -8.76
CA ALA A 189 -13.64 -18.28 -8.47
C ALA A 189 -13.08 -19.55 -7.82
N SER A 190 -11.97 -20.04 -8.34
CA SER A 190 -11.21 -21.11 -7.73
C SER A 190 -10.35 -20.57 -6.58
N LEU A 191 -10.14 -21.38 -5.55
CA LEU A 191 -9.22 -21.02 -4.48
C LEU A 191 -7.78 -21.08 -5.03
N SER A 192 -7.13 -19.92 -5.11
CA SER A 192 -5.81 -19.77 -5.72
C SER A 192 -4.88 -18.91 -4.87
N ASP A 193 -3.60 -18.90 -5.23
CA ASP A 193 -2.62 -18.08 -4.53
C ASP A 193 -2.84 -16.59 -4.77
N ARG A 194 -3.12 -15.86 -3.69
CA ARG A 194 -3.32 -14.40 -3.71
C ARG A 194 -2.10 -13.63 -4.18
N TYR A 195 -0.91 -14.18 -4.03
CA TYR A 195 0.34 -13.51 -4.40
C TYR A 195 0.78 -13.80 -5.82
N GLY A 196 0.10 -14.72 -6.52
CA GLY A 196 0.41 -15.11 -7.88
C GLY A 196 1.71 -15.90 -8.03
N TYR A 197 2.24 -16.51 -6.96
CA TYR A 197 3.40 -17.40 -7.07
C TYR A 197 3.07 -18.73 -7.74
N TYR A 198 1.81 -19.15 -7.69
CA TYR A 198 1.31 -20.34 -8.36
C TYR A 198 0.28 -19.93 -9.42
N ASP A 199 0.54 -20.32 -10.68
CA ASP A 199 -0.35 -20.05 -11.82
C ASP A 199 -1.61 -20.95 -11.83
N GLU A 200 -1.59 -22.05 -11.08
CA GLU A 200 -2.68 -23.01 -10.97
C GLU A 200 -3.46 -22.80 -9.67
N PRO A 201 -4.78 -23.06 -9.65
CA PRO A 201 -5.54 -23.09 -8.42
C PRO A 201 -4.97 -24.12 -7.43
N TYR A 202 -5.23 -23.91 -6.15
CA TYR A 202 -4.78 -24.83 -5.12
C TYR A 202 -5.47 -26.19 -5.25
N SER A 203 -4.66 -27.25 -5.19
CA SER A 203 -5.10 -28.64 -5.05
C SER A 203 -5.16 -29.01 -3.56
N PHE A 204 -6.30 -29.55 -3.14
CA PHE A 204 -6.57 -29.98 -1.78
C PHE A 204 -6.82 -31.49 -1.74
N TYR A 205 -6.14 -32.18 -0.83
CA TYR A 205 -6.33 -33.61 -0.63
C TYR A 205 -7.57 -33.88 0.23
N PHE A 206 -8.43 -34.76 -0.26
CA PHE A 206 -9.61 -35.24 0.44
C PHE A 206 -9.54 -36.75 0.63
N GLU A 207 -9.78 -37.21 1.85
CA GLU A 207 -9.96 -38.64 2.12
C GLU A 207 -11.37 -39.10 1.74
N LYS A 208 -11.51 -40.41 1.49
CA LYS A 208 -12.79 -41.03 1.21
C LYS A 208 -13.70 -40.97 2.43
N GLY A 209 -14.96 -40.62 2.22
CA GLY A 209 -15.99 -40.56 3.24
C GLY A 209 -16.43 -39.13 3.52
N LYS A 210 -17.00 -38.92 4.71
CA LYS A 210 -17.54 -37.63 5.12
C LYS A 210 -16.43 -36.69 5.53
N GLN A 211 -16.20 -35.65 4.75
CA GLN A 211 -15.25 -34.57 5.00
C GLN A 211 -16.00 -33.29 5.39
N ARG A 212 -15.39 -32.45 6.22
CA ARG A 212 -15.96 -31.15 6.59
C ARG A 212 -15.18 -30.01 5.96
N LEU A 213 -15.86 -29.21 5.15
CA LEU A 213 -15.33 -27.98 4.59
C LEU A 213 -15.77 -26.80 5.45
N THR A 214 -14.87 -25.88 5.76
CA THR A 214 -15.21 -24.66 6.50
C THR A 214 -14.64 -23.43 5.79
N LEU A 215 -15.49 -22.42 5.62
CA LEU A 215 -15.07 -21.06 5.27
C LEU A 215 -15.25 -20.17 6.48
N THR A 216 -14.15 -19.58 6.97
CA THR A 216 -14.19 -18.59 8.04
C THR A 216 -14.10 -17.19 7.42
N SER A 217 -15.08 -16.35 7.74
CA SER A 217 -15.11 -14.95 7.31
C SER A 217 -14.02 -14.15 8.01
N LEU A 218 -13.06 -13.66 7.22
CA LEU A 218 -12.01 -12.78 7.70
C LEU A 218 -12.32 -11.32 7.42
N ARG A 219 -12.88 -10.99 6.24
CA ARG A 219 -13.24 -9.63 5.83
C ARG A 219 -14.35 -9.64 4.78
N GLU A 220 -15.26 -8.65 4.85
CA GLU A 220 -16.39 -8.43 3.93
C GLU A 220 -17.45 -9.54 3.86
N PRO A 221 -18.74 -9.20 3.67
CA PRO A 221 -19.79 -10.19 3.43
C PRO A 221 -19.83 -10.66 1.96
N MET A 222 -20.36 -11.86 1.74
CA MET A 222 -20.68 -12.38 0.39
C MET A 222 -21.84 -13.36 0.46
N ALA A 223 -22.59 -13.49 -0.63
CA ALA A 223 -23.55 -14.58 -0.81
C ALA A 223 -22.84 -15.74 -1.52
N ILE A 224 -23.10 -16.97 -1.10
CA ILE A 224 -22.61 -18.19 -1.75
C ILE A 224 -23.80 -18.92 -2.35
N ASP A 225 -23.73 -19.20 -3.65
CA ASP A 225 -24.67 -20.07 -4.37
C ASP A 225 -24.25 -21.52 -4.15
N TYR A 226 -23.04 -21.89 -4.55
CA TYR A 226 -22.51 -23.24 -4.32
C TYR A 226 -20.98 -23.26 -4.23
N ILE A 227 -20.47 -24.38 -3.71
CA ILE A 227 -19.06 -24.77 -3.70
C ILE A 227 -18.92 -26.04 -4.54
N GLU A 228 -17.87 -26.12 -5.36
CA GLU A 228 -17.56 -27.30 -6.16
C GLU A 228 -16.16 -27.81 -5.84
N LEU A 229 -16.06 -29.10 -5.54
CA LEU A 229 -14.83 -29.86 -5.70
C LEU A 229 -14.77 -30.29 -7.16
N TYR A 230 -13.71 -29.94 -7.86
CA TYR A 230 -13.57 -30.21 -9.29
C TYR A 230 -12.11 -30.53 -9.64
N GLN A 231 -11.85 -30.90 -10.88
CA GLN A 231 -10.49 -31.04 -11.38
C GLN A 231 -10.22 -30.01 -12.47
N ASP A 232 -9.16 -29.21 -12.29
CA ASP A 232 -8.65 -28.31 -13.32
C ASP A 232 -7.91 -29.16 -14.36
N HIS A 233 -8.20 -28.91 -15.65
CA HIS A 233 -7.57 -29.63 -16.75
C HIS A 233 -6.38 -28.83 -17.29
N ALA A 234 -5.32 -29.54 -17.67
CA ALA A 234 -4.24 -28.91 -18.41
C ALA A 234 -4.79 -28.33 -19.72
N LEU A 235 -4.47 -27.06 -19.97
CA LEU A 235 -4.82 -26.40 -21.23
C LEU A 235 -4.01 -27.00 -22.37
N LYS A 236 -4.63 -27.07 -23.55
CA LYS A 236 -3.93 -27.39 -24.79
C LYS A 236 -2.93 -26.28 -25.13
N THR A 237 -1.87 -26.62 -25.86
CA THR A 237 -1.01 -25.61 -26.48
C THR A 237 -1.73 -24.96 -27.67
N TYR A 238 -1.28 -23.77 -28.09
CA TYR A 238 -1.84 -23.16 -29.30
C TYR A 238 -1.67 -24.06 -30.53
N GLU A 239 -0.55 -24.78 -30.63
CA GLU A 239 -0.29 -25.70 -31.74
C GLU A 239 -1.34 -26.83 -31.80
N GLU A 240 -1.70 -27.41 -30.66
CA GLU A 240 -2.76 -28.43 -30.57
C GLU A 240 -4.13 -27.86 -30.93
N LEU A 241 -4.43 -26.64 -30.47
CA LEU A 241 -5.69 -25.95 -30.76
C LEU A 241 -5.80 -25.52 -32.23
N ALA A 242 -4.71 -25.07 -32.84
CA ALA A 242 -4.67 -24.70 -34.25
C ALA A 242 -4.93 -25.92 -35.15
N ASN A 243 -4.37 -27.09 -34.82
CA ASN A 243 -4.66 -28.34 -35.51
C ASN A 243 -6.14 -28.76 -35.38
N GLU A 244 -6.76 -28.49 -34.22
CA GLU A 244 -8.19 -28.72 -34.01
C GLU A 244 -9.03 -27.81 -34.90
N TYR A 245 -8.72 -26.51 -34.95
CA TYR A 245 -9.39 -25.57 -35.86
C TYR A 245 -9.31 -26.00 -37.33
N GLU A 246 -8.15 -26.46 -37.78
CA GLU A 246 -7.99 -27.00 -39.13
C GLU A 246 -8.84 -28.27 -39.36
N SER A 247 -8.91 -29.15 -38.36
CA SER A 247 -9.69 -30.39 -38.43
C SER A 247 -11.21 -30.14 -38.45
N GLU A 248 -11.66 -29.08 -37.79
CA GLU A 248 -13.06 -28.63 -37.77
C GLU A 248 -13.43 -27.80 -39.00
N GLY A 249 -12.43 -27.38 -39.79
CA GLY A 249 -12.62 -26.56 -40.98
C GLY A 249 -12.98 -25.11 -40.67
N LEU A 250 -12.52 -24.59 -39.53
CA LEU A 250 -12.70 -23.18 -39.15
C LEU A 250 -11.77 -22.32 -40.01
N GLU A 251 -12.34 -21.29 -40.63
CA GLU A 251 -11.61 -20.39 -41.53
C GLU A 251 -11.39 -19.02 -40.87
N PRO A 252 -10.27 -18.34 -41.18
CA PRO A 252 -10.08 -16.95 -40.81
C PRO A 252 -11.13 -16.03 -41.43
N THR A 253 -11.61 -15.09 -40.61
CA THR A 253 -12.53 -14.04 -41.08
C THR A 253 -11.82 -13.09 -42.07
N ARG A 254 -12.61 -12.28 -42.79
CA ARG A 254 -12.07 -11.35 -43.80
C ARG A 254 -12.65 -9.96 -43.64
N GLY A 255 -11.77 -8.96 -43.56
CA GLY A 255 -12.16 -7.55 -43.55
C GLY A 255 -12.69 -7.01 -42.22
N GLU A 256 -12.89 -7.86 -41.21
CA GLU A 256 -13.40 -7.49 -39.88
C GLU A 256 -12.37 -6.67 -39.10
N TYR A 257 -12.86 -5.64 -38.40
CA TYR A 257 -12.06 -4.73 -37.58
C TYR A 257 -12.92 -4.12 -36.48
N ILE A 258 -12.71 -4.58 -35.26
CA ILE A 258 -13.41 -4.13 -34.05
C ILE A 258 -12.37 -3.46 -33.17
N LEU A 259 -12.54 -2.16 -32.91
CA LEU A 259 -11.67 -1.40 -32.02
C LEU A 259 -12.40 -1.14 -30.70
N ILE A 260 -11.75 -1.47 -29.60
CA ILE A 260 -12.27 -1.35 -28.23
C ILE A 260 -11.34 -0.40 -27.49
N GLN A 261 -11.83 0.77 -27.09
CA GLN A 261 -11.05 1.70 -26.29
C GLN A 261 -10.74 1.09 -24.93
N ALA A 262 -9.49 1.19 -24.47
CA ALA A 262 -9.11 0.55 -23.22
C ALA A 262 -9.76 1.24 -22.02
N GLU A 263 -10.00 2.55 -22.08
CA GLU A 263 -10.71 3.31 -21.05
C GLU A 263 -12.18 2.90 -20.85
N ASP A 264 -12.80 2.28 -21.88
CA ASP A 264 -14.20 1.82 -21.87
C ASP A 264 -14.40 0.48 -21.14
N ALA A 265 -13.39 0.03 -20.38
CA ALA A 265 -13.43 -1.15 -19.54
C ALA A 265 -14.74 -1.24 -18.72
N LYS A 266 -15.47 -2.34 -18.90
CA LYS A 266 -16.79 -2.54 -18.29
C LYS A 266 -16.69 -2.99 -16.84
N ARG A 267 -15.68 -3.79 -16.52
CA ARG A 267 -15.52 -4.42 -15.19
C ARG A 267 -14.05 -4.49 -14.80
N LYS A 268 -13.79 -4.32 -13.51
CA LYS A 268 -12.46 -4.22 -12.93
C LYS A 268 -12.44 -4.88 -11.54
N SER A 269 -11.29 -5.37 -11.10
CA SER A 269 -11.15 -5.96 -9.76
C SER A 269 -10.93 -4.94 -8.64
N SER A 270 -10.57 -3.70 -8.96
CA SER A 270 -10.23 -2.65 -7.99
C SER A 270 -10.75 -1.28 -8.43
N PRO A 271 -11.15 -0.41 -7.48
CA PRO A 271 -11.55 0.97 -7.77
C PRO A 271 -10.37 1.85 -8.19
N THR A 272 -9.12 1.42 -8.00
CA THR A 272 -7.94 2.16 -8.46
C THR A 272 -7.68 1.99 -9.95
N LEU A 273 -8.34 1.03 -10.62
CA LEU A 273 -8.19 0.74 -12.05
C LEU A 273 -9.04 1.69 -12.92
N TYR A 274 -9.18 2.96 -12.52
CA TYR A 274 -9.85 3.97 -13.34
C TYR A 274 -8.97 4.35 -14.54
N PRO A 275 -9.58 4.76 -15.66
CA PRO A 275 -8.82 5.20 -16.83
C PRO A 275 -8.14 6.55 -16.57
N THR A 276 -7.03 6.77 -17.24
CA THR A 276 -6.12 7.90 -17.06
C THR A 276 -5.94 8.66 -18.38
N SER A 277 -5.27 9.81 -18.29
CA SER A 277 -4.88 10.61 -19.44
C SER A 277 -3.39 10.46 -19.72
N ASP A 278 -3.04 10.03 -20.92
CA ASP A 278 -1.69 10.06 -21.47
C ASP A 278 -1.60 11.14 -22.56
N ARG A 279 -0.53 11.93 -22.49
CA ARG A 279 -0.22 13.00 -23.46
C ARG A 279 1.18 12.84 -24.05
N SER A 280 1.83 11.70 -23.85
CA SER A 280 3.21 11.49 -24.28
C SER A 280 3.33 11.23 -25.78
N SER A 281 2.22 10.94 -26.46
CA SER A 281 2.19 10.72 -27.90
C SER A 281 0.93 11.32 -28.53
N PRO A 282 1.00 11.88 -29.76
CA PRO A 282 -0.17 12.26 -30.52
C PRO A 282 -0.96 11.10 -31.13
N THR A 283 -0.48 9.85 -30.99
CA THR A 283 -1.16 8.67 -31.54
C THR A 283 -2.15 8.01 -30.59
N VAL A 284 -2.18 8.41 -29.32
CA VAL A 284 -3.17 7.94 -28.33
C VAL A 284 -4.58 8.35 -28.73
N VAL A 285 -5.61 7.58 -28.36
CA VAL A 285 -6.97 7.89 -28.77
C VAL A 285 -7.90 7.81 -27.56
N PRO A 286 -8.67 8.87 -27.25
CA PRO A 286 -8.72 10.19 -27.90
C PRO A 286 -7.49 11.09 -27.64
N TYR A 287 -7.08 11.84 -28.66
CA TYR A 287 -6.00 12.82 -28.59
C TYR A 287 -6.52 14.27 -28.63
N ASP A 288 -5.94 15.13 -27.80
CA ASP A 288 -6.09 16.58 -27.88
C ASP A 288 -4.75 17.24 -27.53
N VAL A 289 -4.39 18.30 -28.26
CA VAL A 289 -3.12 19.01 -28.06
C VAL A 289 -3.12 19.76 -26.72
N SER A 290 -4.27 20.31 -26.33
CA SER A 290 -4.39 21.20 -25.18
C SER A 290 -5.26 20.61 -24.09
N LYS A 291 -6.38 19.95 -24.40
CA LYS A 291 -7.31 19.48 -23.36
C LYS A 291 -6.86 18.16 -22.74
N ILE A 292 -7.22 17.94 -21.48
CA ILE A 292 -7.05 16.63 -20.83
C ILE A 292 -8.11 15.68 -21.43
N ARG A 293 -7.63 14.55 -21.94
CA ARG A 293 -8.46 13.47 -22.49
C ARG A 293 -8.14 12.18 -21.77
N ILE A 294 -9.17 11.46 -21.35
CA ILE A 294 -9.01 10.10 -20.85
C ILE A 294 -8.89 9.18 -22.06
N ASN A 295 -7.77 8.47 -22.18
CA ASN A 295 -7.37 7.73 -23.38
C ASN A 295 -6.43 6.55 -23.10
N ALA A 296 -6.26 6.22 -21.82
CA ALA A 296 -5.43 5.12 -21.41
C ALA A 296 -6.01 4.48 -20.16
N ILE A 297 -5.62 3.24 -19.88
CA ILE A 297 -5.89 2.58 -18.61
C ILE A 297 -4.67 1.77 -18.19
N GLY A 298 -4.42 1.71 -16.88
CA GLY A 298 -3.32 0.96 -16.30
C GLY A 298 -2.14 1.81 -15.84
N GLY A 299 -0.93 1.43 -16.24
CA GLY A 299 0.31 2.00 -15.75
C GLY A 299 0.54 1.68 -14.28
N VAL A 300 0.84 2.71 -13.47
CA VAL A 300 1.09 2.57 -12.02
C VAL A 300 -0.13 2.03 -11.27
N ASN A 301 -1.34 2.22 -11.81
CA ASN A 301 -2.58 1.78 -11.18
C ASN A 301 -2.86 0.28 -11.41
N TRP A 302 -2.24 -0.35 -12.42
CA TRP A 302 -2.47 -1.75 -12.80
C TRP A 302 -1.17 -2.55 -12.85
N LYS A 303 -0.71 -2.96 -11.67
CA LYS A 303 0.61 -3.56 -11.47
C LYS A 303 0.66 -4.73 -10.50
N LEU A 304 -0.36 -4.93 -9.66
CA LEU A 304 -0.32 -5.96 -8.62
C LEU A 304 -0.92 -7.28 -9.15
N PRO A 305 -0.30 -8.44 -8.83
CA PRO A 305 -0.83 -9.76 -9.20
C PRO A 305 -2.30 -9.94 -8.85
N GLY A 306 -3.05 -10.60 -9.72
CA GLY A 306 -4.50 -10.81 -9.56
C GLY A 306 -5.37 -9.63 -9.96
N GLN A 307 -4.83 -8.40 -10.12
CA GLN A 307 -5.61 -7.29 -10.66
C GLN A 307 -6.05 -7.56 -12.10
N TRP A 308 -7.34 -7.39 -12.40
CA TRP A 308 -7.87 -7.63 -13.73
C TRP A 308 -8.79 -6.51 -14.22
N ILE A 309 -8.82 -6.37 -15.55
CA ILE A 309 -9.70 -5.48 -16.31
C ILE A 309 -10.39 -6.31 -17.39
N GLU A 310 -11.69 -6.10 -17.58
CA GLU A 310 -12.52 -6.82 -18.54
C GLU A 310 -13.26 -5.85 -19.47
N TRP A 311 -13.19 -6.16 -20.77
CA TRP A 311 -13.87 -5.46 -21.85
C TRP A 311 -14.91 -6.37 -22.49
N GLU A 312 -15.92 -5.76 -23.08
CA GLU A 312 -17.01 -6.42 -23.79
C GLU A 312 -17.05 -5.90 -25.23
N PHE A 313 -17.27 -6.80 -26.18
CA PHE A 313 -17.36 -6.48 -27.60
C PHE A 313 -18.26 -7.47 -28.34
N ASP A 314 -18.79 -7.03 -29.47
CA ASP A 314 -19.65 -7.86 -30.32
C ASP A 314 -18.93 -8.30 -31.58
N VAL A 315 -19.15 -9.55 -31.97
CA VAL A 315 -18.65 -10.17 -33.18
C VAL A 315 -19.82 -10.49 -34.11
N GLU A 316 -19.77 -10.01 -35.36
CA GLU A 316 -20.88 -10.17 -36.32
C GLU A 316 -20.85 -11.50 -37.08
N GLU A 317 -19.65 -12.04 -37.29
CA GLU A 317 -19.38 -13.27 -38.04
C GLU A 317 -18.65 -14.31 -37.18
N ASP A 318 -19.13 -15.55 -37.21
CA ASP A 318 -18.44 -16.69 -36.61
C ASP A 318 -17.15 -16.99 -37.37
N GLY A 319 -16.02 -17.18 -36.68
CA GLY A 319 -14.76 -17.54 -37.32
C GLY A 319 -13.50 -17.21 -36.52
N LEU A 320 -12.34 -17.30 -37.19
CA LEU A 320 -11.04 -17.07 -36.57
C LEU A 320 -10.55 -15.62 -36.75
N TYR A 321 -10.21 -14.98 -35.63
CA TYR A 321 -9.75 -13.58 -35.54
C TYR A 321 -8.36 -13.48 -34.91
N ARG A 322 -7.72 -12.32 -35.02
CA ARG A 322 -6.52 -11.93 -34.28
C ARG A 322 -6.85 -10.87 -33.24
N ILE A 323 -6.07 -10.86 -32.16
CA ILE A 323 -6.13 -9.84 -31.12
C ILE A 323 -4.84 -9.03 -31.17
N ALA A 324 -4.96 -7.71 -31.25
CA ALA A 324 -3.86 -6.78 -31.14
C ALA A 324 -4.10 -5.78 -30.02
N LEU A 325 -3.04 -5.38 -29.32
CA LEU A 325 -3.06 -4.49 -28.18
C LEU A 325 -2.16 -3.30 -28.48
N LYS A 326 -2.69 -2.08 -28.37
CA LYS A 326 -1.84 -0.89 -28.30
C LYS A 326 -1.48 -0.63 -26.85
N GLN A 327 -0.21 -0.88 -26.52
CA GLN A 327 0.27 -0.97 -25.15
C GLN A 327 1.56 -0.17 -24.96
N LYS A 328 1.87 0.18 -23.71
CA LYS A 328 3.14 0.79 -23.32
C LYS A 328 3.62 0.22 -21.98
N GLN A 329 4.87 -0.24 -21.94
CA GLN A 329 5.57 -0.70 -20.74
C GLN A 329 6.81 0.18 -20.56
N ASP A 330 6.66 1.34 -19.94
CA ASP A 330 7.73 2.34 -19.81
C ASP A 330 8.36 2.36 -18.40
N GLN A 331 8.10 1.34 -17.58
CA GLN A 331 8.43 1.34 -16.15
C GLN A 331 9.47 0.29 -15.75
N LEU A 332 9.44 -0.91 -16.35
CA LEU A 332 10.28 -2.04 -15.92
C LEU A 332 11.44 -2.26 -16.89
N ARG A 333 12.50 -1.47 -16.79
CA ARG A 333 13.66 -1.61 -17.67
C ARG A 333 14.44 -2.91 -17.39
N GLY A 334 14.76 -3.64 -18.47
CA GLY A 334 15.58 -4.85 -18.43
C GLY A 334 14.94 -6.00 -17.65
N VAL A 335 13.61 -6.04 -17.71
CA VAL A 335 12.66 -7.07 -17.27
C VAL A 335 11.41 -6.89 -18.14
N PHE A 336 10.43 -7.78 -18.00
CA PHE A 336 9.17 -7.72 -18.74
C PHE A 336 8.00 -7.81 -17.77
N ALA A 337 6.85 -7.26 -18.19
CA ALA A 337 5.58 -7.43 -17.51
C ALA A 337 4.84 -8.65 -18.06
N ILE A 338 4.12 -9.40 -17.22
CA ILE A 338 3.31 -10.54 -17.67
C ILE A 338 1.81 -10.27 -17.48
N ARG A 339 1.01 -10.68 -18.46
CA ARG A 339 -0.44 -10.79 -18.33
C ARG A 339 -0.92 -12.18 -18.69
N SER A 340 -2.03 -12.55 -18.07
CA SER A 340 -2.86 -13.66 -18.52
C SER A 340 -4.13 -13.12 -19.17
N LEU A 341 -4.64 -13.78 -20.21
CA LEU A 341 -5.81 -13.37 -20.96
C LEU A 341 -6.85 -14.50 -20.98
N MET A 342 -8.07 -14.16 -20.62
CA MET A 342 -9.23 -15.04 -20.67
C MET A 342 -10.24 -14.50 -21.68
N ILE A 343 -10.93 -15.42 -22.37
CA ILE A 343 -12.09 -15.14 -23.21
C ILE A 343 -13.30 -15.80 -22.53
N ASP A 344 -14.34 -15.01 -22.28
CA ASP A 344 -15.59 -15.45 -21.64
C ASP A 344 -15.44 -16.15 -20.27
N GLY A 345 -14.30 -15.92 -19.60
CA GLY A 345 -13.97 -16.48 -18.29
C GLY A 345 -13.06 -17.70 -18.33
N GLU A 346 -12.64 -18.14 -19.51
CA GLU A 346 -11.76 -19.30 -19.69
C GLU A 346 -10.45 -18.89 -20.38
N PHE A 347 -9.37 -19.58 -20.03
CA PHE A 347 -8.10 -19.43 -20.76
C PHE A 347 -8.19 -20.17 -22.10
N PRO A 348 -7.96 -19.51 -23.24
CA PRO A 348 -8.10 -20.16 -24.54
C PRO A 348 -7.11 -21.32 -24.76
N PHE A 349 -5.87 -21.14 -24.31
CA PHE A 349 -4.76 -22.11 -24.44
C PHE A 349 -3.62 -21.72 -23.48
N GLN A 350 -2.63 -22.61 -23.31
CA GLN A 350 -1.58 -22.48 -22.30
C GLN A 350 -0.80 -21.15 -22.38
N GLU A 351 -0.43 -20.71 -23.58
CA GLU A 351 0.37 -19.51 -23.84
C GLU A 351 -0.36 -18.22 -23.41
N MET A 352 -1.70 -18.22 -23.36
CA MET A 352 -2.49 -17.08 -22.86
C MET A 352 -2.41 -16.91 -21.35
N LYS A 353 -1.83 -17.86 -20.60
CA LYS A 353 -1.51 -17.63 -19.18
C LYS A 353 -0.32 -16.70 -18.97
N ARG A 354 0.56 -16.54 -19.97
CA ARG A 354 1.87 -15.88 -19.83
C ARG A 354 2.25 -15.03 -21.06
N ILE A 355 1.51 -13.94 -21.29
CA ILE A 355 1.82 -12.97 -22.35
C ILE A 355 2.86 -11.98 -21.82
N ARG A 356 4.02 -11.88 -22.51
CA ARG A 356 5.12 -10.98 -22.16
C ARG A 356 4.94 -9.60 -22.78
N PHE A 357 5.27 -8.57 -22.01
CA PHE A 357 5.33 -7.17 -22.44
C PHE A 357 6.69 -6.60 -22.07
N HIS A 358 7.53 -6.35 -23.07
CA HIS A 358 8.88 -5.83 -22.88
C HIS A 358 8.89 -4.32 -22.73
N TYR A 359 9.93 -3.81 -22.07
CA TYR A 359 10.15 -2.40 -21.87
C TYR A 359 10.27 -1.63 -23.19
N ASP A 360 9.43 -0.62 -23.37
CA ASP A 360 9.55 0.38 -24.42
C ASP A 360 8.99 1.73 -23.93
N ARG A 361 9.65 2.83 -24.31
CA ARG A 361 9.22 4.19 -23.94
C ARG A 361 8.07 4.68 -24.80
N ASP A 362 7.97 4.14 -26.02
CA ASP A 362 6.97 4.50 -27.00
C ASP A 362 5.81 3.48 -26.96
N TRP A 363 4.65 3.92 -27.42
CA TRP A 363 3.49 3.03 -27.55
C TRP A 363 3.76 1.99 -28.64
N GLN A 364 3.47 0.72 -28.37
CA GLN A 364 3.69 -0.40 -29.27
C GLN A 364 2.37 -1.03 -29.70
N MET A 365 2.33 -1.61 -30.90
CA MET A 365 1.21 -2.43 -31.39
C MET A 365 1.62 -3.90 -31.34
N ASN A 366 1.15 -4.62 -30.32
CA ASN A 366 1.47 -6.03 -30.11
C ASN A 366 0.32 -6.91 -30.62
N VAL A 367 0.57 -7.70 -31.67
CA VAL A 367 -0.35 -8.77 -32.07
C VAL A 367 0.01 -10.02 -31.26
N LEU A 368 -0.97 -10.64 -30.60
CA LEU A 368 -0.70 -11.83 -29.79
C LEU A 368 -0.16 -12.97 -30.65
N GLY A 369 0.93 -13.61 -30.21
CA GLY A 369 1.71 -14.59 -30.98
C GLY A 369 2.90 -14.00 -31.74
N GLU A 370 3.02 -12.67 -31.81
CA GLU A 370 4.14 -11.93 -32.39
C GLU A 370 4.49 -12.35 -33.83
N GLU A 371 5.56 -13.15 -34.01
CA GLU A 371 6.02 -13.63 -35.31
C GLU A 371 5.02 -14.59 -35.96
N GLU A 372 4.33 -15.40 -35.16
CA GLU A 372 3.24 -16.29 -35.58
C GLU A 372 1.94 -15.92 -34.86
N PRO A 373 1.18 -14.93 -35.38
CA PRO A 373 -0.02 -14.43 -34.71
C PRO A 373 -1.05 -15.52 -34.44
N TYR A 374 -1.49 -15.60 -33.19
CA TYR A 374 -2.49 -16.55 -32.75
C TYR A 374 -3.87 -16.21 -33.32
N LEU A 375 -4.61 -17.26 -33.67
CA LEU A 375 -6.00 -17.20 -34.10
C LEU A 375 -6.93 -17.59 -32.95
N PHE A 376 -7.99 -16.79 -32.77
CA PHE A 376 -8.99 -16.97 -31.72
C PHE A 376 -10.34 -17.20 -32.38
N HIS A 377 -10.99 -18.29 -32.02
CA HIS A 377 -12.34 -18.56 -32.47
C HIS A 377 -13.35 -17.75 -31.67
N PHE A 378 -14.16 -16.95 -32.36
CA PHE A 378 -15.28 -16.23 -31.77
C PHE A 378 -16.57 -16.60 -32.50
N SER A 379 -17.57 -16.99 -31.72
CA SER A 379 -18.92 -17.14 -32.21
C SER A 379 -19.55 -15.79 -32.53
N LYS A 380 -20.62 -15.79 -33.34
CA LYS A 380 -21.42 -14.58 -33.49
C LYS A 380 -22.10 -14.21 -32.17
N GLY A 381 -21.84 -13.02 -31.65
CA GLY A 381 -22.46 -12.51 -30.43
C GLY A 381 -21.52 -11.65 -29.58
N THR A 382 -21.94 -11.41 -28.34
CA THR A 382 -21.19 -10.64 -27.36
C THR A 382 -20.17 -11.54 -26.66
N HIS A 383 -18.92 -11.09 -26.66
CA HIS A 383 -17.79 -11.76 -26.02
C HIS A 383 -17.11 -10.82 -25.02
N ARG A 384 -16.41 -11.43 -24.06
CA ARG A 384 -15.65 -10.70 -23.04
C ARG A 384 -14.19 -11.10 -23.07
N ILE A 385 -13.31 -10.11 -23.08
CA ILE A 385 -11.88 -10.32 -22.86
C ILE A 385 -11.53 -9.78 -21.49
N ARG A 386 -10.97 -10.64 -20.65
CA ARG A 386 -10.40 -10.26 -19.36
C ARG A 386 -8.89 -10.42 -19.43
N MET A 387 -8.18 -9.40 -18.99
CA MET A 387 -6.74 -9.47 -18.83
C MET A 387 -6.38 -9.27 -17.36
N MET A 388 -5.46 -10.09 -16.84
CA MET A 388 -5.10 -10.14 -15.43
C MET A 388 -3.58 -10.09 -15.27
N VAL A 389 -3.11 -9.36 -14.26
CA VAL A 389 -1.69 -9.36 -13.86
C VAL A 389 -1.30 -10.75 -13.36
N SER A 390 -0.26 -11.34 -13.95
CA SER A 390 0.33 -12.60 -13.52
C SER A 390 1.83 -12.41 -13.24
N LEU A 391 2.41 -13.25 -12.39
CA LEU A 391 3.86 -13.33 -12.21
C LEU A 391 4.50 -14.36 -13.13
N GLY A 392 3.76 -15.39 -13.57
CA GLY A 392 4.26 -16.43 -14.47
C GLY A 392 5.66 -16.91 -14.11
N GLU A 393 6.61 -16.74 -15.03
CA GLU A 393 8.01 -17.16 -14.85
C GLU A 393 8.85 -16.30 -13.89
N ILE A 394 8.34 -15.15 -13.45
CA ILE A 394 8.97 -14.33 -12.41
C ILE A 394 8.73 -14.94 -11.02
N ALA A 395 7.62 -15.68 -10.83
CA ALA A 395 7.28 -16.26 -9.53
C ALA A 395 8.36 -17.20 -8.97
N PRO A 396 8.91 -18.18 -9.73
CA PRO A 396 9.99 -19.04 -9.26
C PRO A 396 11.27 -18.28 -8.87
N LEU A 397 11.59 -17.19 -9.58
CA LEU A 397 12.73 -16.33 -9.27
C LEU A 397 12.53 -15.62 -7.93
N LEU A 398 11.33 -15.07 -7.72
CA LEU A 398 10.94 -14.42 -6.47
C LEU A 398 11.00 -15.39 -5.29
N GLN A 399 10.45 -16.60 -5.42
CA GLN A 399 10.51 -17.64 -4.37
C GLN A 399 11.95 -18.01 -4.00
N THR A 400 12.82 -18.11 -5.01
CA THR A 400 14.25 -18.43 -4.81
C THR A 400 14.96 -17.33 -4.02
N ILE A 401 14.79 -16.06 -4.42
CA ILE A 401 15.37 -14.93 -3.69
C ILE A 401 14.77 -14.79 -2.30
N GLU A 402 13.47 -15.02 -2.13
CA GLU A 402 12.80 -14.99 -0.82
C GLU A 402 13.43 -16.02 0.14
N SER A 403 13.63 -17.25 -0.32
CA SER A 403 14.32 -18.29 0.44
C SER A 403 15.76 -17.88 0.79
N SER A 404 16.52 -17.33 -0.17
CA SER A 404 17.87 -16.84 0.09
C SER A 404 17.90 -15.73 1.14
N VAL A 405 16.96 -14.78 1.09
CA VAL A 405 16.92 -13.69 2.07
C VAL A 405 16.62 -14.18 3.48
N LEU A 406 15.76 -15.18 3.65
CA LEU A 406 15.50 -15.79 4.96
C LEU A 406 16.77 -16.40 5.57
N GLU A 407 17.51 -17.18 4.80
CA GLU A 407 18.80 -17.78 5.17
C GLU A 407 19.85 -16.71 5.53
N LEU A 408 19.97 -15.70 4.68
CA LEU A 408 20.92 -14.60 4.88
C LEU A 408 20.58 -13.77 6.13
N ASN A 409 19.29 -13.58 6.43
CA ASN A 409 18.84 -12.92 7.65
C ASN A 409 19.09 -13.77 8.90
N GLU A 410 18.92 -15.10 8.83
CA GLU A 410 19.30 -15.98 9.93
C GLU A 410 20.80 -15.89 10.21
N MET A 411 21.63 -15.94 9.16
CA MET A 411 23.08 -15.82 9.29
C MET A 411 23.49 -14.47 9.91
N TYR A 412 22.87 -13.37 9.46
CA TYR A 412 23.08 -12.05 10.05
C TYR A 412 22.81 -12.04 11.56
N ARG A 413 21.68 -12.63 12.00
CA ARG A 413 21.31 -12.70 13.42
C ARG A 413 22.31 -13.52 14.22
N LYS A 414 22.75 -14.67 13.72
CA LYS A 414 23.79 -15.50 14.38
C LYS A 414 25.09 -14.71 14.58
N ILE A 415 25.50 -13.93 13.58
CA ILE A 415 26.69 -13.08 13.67
C ILE A 415 26.46 -11.96 14.69
N LEU A 416 25.32 -11.27 14.61
CA LEU A 416 24.95 -10.17 15.52
C LEU A 416 25.02 -10.59 17.00
N MET A 417 24.51 -11.79 17.33
CA MET A 417 24.56 -12.31 18.70
C MET A 417 26.00 -12.44 19.25
N ILE A 418 27.00 -12.57 18.37
CA ILE A 418 28.41 -12.69 18.75
C ILE A 418 29.13 -11.33 18.70
N THR A 419 28.84 -10.53 17.68
CA THR A 419 29.60 -9.32 17.37
C THR A 419 29.04 -8.04 17.97
N SER A 420 27.76 -8.03 18.32
CA SER A 420 26.90 -6.83 18.42
C SER A 420 26.71 -6.13 17.05
N ASN A 421 25.89 -5.07 17.03
CA ASN A 421 25.70 -4.24 15.83
C ASN A 421 26.85 -3.27 15.57
N THR A 422 27.71 -3.02 16.57
CA THR A 422 28.92 -2.21 16.44
C THR A 422 30.15 -3.05 16.82
N PRO A 423 30.55 -4.02 15.99
CA PRO A 423 31.72 -4.84 16.25
C PRO A 423 32.98 -4.00 16.46
N ASP A 424 33.85 -4.47 17.36
CA ASP A 424 35.20 -3.94 17.48
C ASP A 424 36.01 -4.33 16.23
N PRO A 425 36.46 -3.37 15.40
CA PRO A 425 37.16 -3.67 14.16
C PRO A 425 38.53 -4.33 14.37
N PHE A 426 39.06 -4.33 15.59
CA PHE A 426 40.36 -4.92 15.94
C PHE A 426 40.24 -6.31 16.57
N ARG A 427 39.03 -6.79 16.83
CA ARG A 427 38.79 -8.09 17.44
C ARG A 427 38.56 -9.17 16.38
N ASP A 428 39.34 -10.25 16.46
CA ASP A 428 39.02 -11.50 15.76
C ASP A 428 37.98 -12.28 16.57
N TYR A 429 36.76 -12.34 16.04
CA TYR A 429 35.62 -13.02 16.67
C TYR A 429 35.62 -14.53 16.40
N GLN A 430 36.46 -15.02 15.47
CA GLN A 430 36.51 -16.42 15.03
C GLN A 430 35.11 -16.94 14.65
N LEU A 431 34.40 -16.16 13.84
CA LEU A 431 33.01 -16.43 13.47
C LEU A 431 32.87 -17.78 12.78
N GLU A 432 33.84 -18.18 11.95
CA GLU A 432 33.90 -19.48 11.28
C GLU A 432 33.99 -20.67 12.25
N LYS A 433 34.47 -20.46 13.49
CA LYS A 433 34.49 -21.50 14.52
C LYS A 433 33.23 -21.51 15.37
N ARG A 434 32.60 -20.34 15.53
CA ARG A 434 31.41 -20.16 16.36
C ARG A 434 30.11 -20.41 15.59
N ILE A 435 30.15 -20.24 14.27
CA ILE A 435 29.06 -20.48 13.31
C ILE A 435 29.65 -21.40 12.21
N PRO A 436 29.71 -22.72 12.46
CA PRO A 436 30.45 -23.65 11.59
C PRO A 436 29.93 -23.72 10.14
N ASP A 437 28.65 -23.41 9.94
CA ASP A 437 27.92 -23.43 8.67
C ASP A 437 28.03 -22.10 7.87
N MET A 438 28.59 -21.03 8.46
CA MET A 438 28.58 -19.68 7.87
C MET A 438 29.15 -19.60 6.45
N VAL A 439 30.33 -20.18 6.25
CA VAL A 439 31.04 -20.13 4.95
C VAL A 439 30.29 -20.92 3.89
N GLU A 440 29.76 -22.09 4.27
CA GLU A 440 28.98 -22.94 3.37
C GLU A 440 27.68 -22.25 2.93
N VAL A 441 26.96 -21.64 3.88
CA VAL A 441 25.75 -20.87 3.59
C VAL A 441 26.04 -19.70 2.65
N PHE A 442 27.10 -18.91 2.90
CA PHE A 442 27.45 -17.81 2.00
C PHE A 442 27.77 -18.26 0.58
N ALA A 443 28.61 -19.29 0.42
CA ALA A 443 28.95 -19.82 -0.90
C ALA A 443 27.70 -20.36 -1.63
N LYS A 444 26.86 -21.13 -0.92
CA LYS A 444 25.64 -21.69 -1.47
C LYS A 444 24.63 -20.62 -1.89
N GLN A 445 24.40 -19.61 -1.06
CA GLN A 445 23.48 -18.52 -1.40
C GLN A 445 24.04 -17.65 -2.54
N ALA A 446 25.36 -17.50 -2.66
CA ALA A 446 25.98 -16.84 -3.80
C ALA A 446 25.65 -17.57 -5.12
N GLU A 447 25.77 -18.89 -5.16
CA GLU A 447 25.42 -19.69 -6.35
C GLU A 447 23.93 -19.62 -6.69
N ILE A 448 23.05 -19.72 -5.69
CA ILE A 448 21.60 -19.63 -5.87
C ILE A 448 21.20 -18.28 -6.45
N ILE A 449 21.66 -17.17 -5.87
CA ILE A 449 21.34 -15.82 -6.33
C ILE A 449 21.94 -15.56 -7.73
N GLN A 450 23.13 -16.10 -8.02
CA GLN A 450 23.74 -16.02 -9.35
C GLN A 450 22.85 -16.68 -10.41
N SER A 451 22.24 -17.82 -10.12
CA SER A 451 21.36 -18.50 -11.08
C SER A 451 20.15 -17.66 -11.50
N VAL A 452 19.61 -16.86 -10.58
CA VAL A 452 18.51 -15.92 -10.86
C VAL A 452 19.00 -14.75 -11.73
N ALA A 453 20.18 -14.21 -11.41
CA ALA A 453 20.79 -13.14 -12.19
C ALA A 453 21.07 -13.57 -13.64
N ASP A 454 21.66 -14.77 -13.81
CA ASP A 454 22.00 -15.32 -15.12
C ASP A 454 20.75 -15.55 -15.98
N TYR A 455 19.66 -16.08 -15.39
CA TYR A 455 18.39 -16.25 -16.09
C TYR A 455 17.81 -14.91 -16.58
N LEU A 456 17.82 -13.87 -15.75
CA LEU A 456 17.29 -12.56 -16.15
C LEU A 456 18.12 -11.87 -17.24
N GLU A 457 19.45 -11.99 -17.21
CA GLU A 457 20.31 -11.48 -18.29
C GLU A 457 20.04 -12.21 -19.61
N ALA A 458 19.81 -13.52 -19.55
CA ALA A 458 19.56 -14.33 -20.74
C ALA A 458 18.16 -14.05 -21.33
N ALA A 459 17.13 -13.96 -20.49
CA ALA A 459 15.75 -13.72 -20.91
C ALA A 459 15.50 -12.31 -21.47
N THR A 460 16.27 -11.31 -21.04
CA THR A 460 16.07 -9.90 -21.44
C THR A 460 17.12 -9.40 -22.43
N GLY A 461 18.25 -10.09 -22.57
CA GLY A 461 19.36 -9.71 -23.44
C GLY A 461 20.13 -8.46 -23.00
N GLU A 462 19.80 -7.88 -21.84
CA GLU A 462 20.42 -6.66 -21.32
C GLU A 462 20.85 -6.78 -19.85
N ARG A 463 21.89 -6.03 -19.46
CA ARG A 463 22.25 -5.83 -18.05
C ARG A 463 21.56 -4.58 -17.51
N SER A 464 20.66 -4.77 -16.56
CA SER A 464 19.87 -3.69 -15.95
C SER A 464 20.27 -3.39 -14.50
N ASP A 465 19.73 -2.30 -13.95
CA ASP A 465 19.85 -1.98 -12.52
C ASP A 465 19.24 -3.07 -11.63
N LYS A 466 18.20 -3.77 -12.12
CA LYS A 466 17.56 -4.89 -11.40
C LYS A 466 18.51 -6.04 -11.18
N VAL A 467 19.31 -6.39 -12.17
CA VAL A 467 20.27 -7.50 -12.06
C VAL A 467 21.53 -7.10 -11.28
N ALA A 468 21.91 -5.82 -11.31
CA ALA A 468 23.09 -5.32 -10.60
C ALA A 468 23.01 -5.52 -9.07
N VAL A 469 21.82 -5.46 -8.47
CA VAL A 469 21.60 -5.71 -7.04
C VAL A 469 21.94 -7.16 -6.69
N LEU A 470 21.53 -8.12 -7.55
CA LEU A 470 21.82 -9.55 -7.37
C LEU A 470 23.33 -9.80 -7.44
N HIS A 471 24.01 -9.30 -8.48
CA HIS A 471 25.47 -9.45 -8.62
C HIS A 471 26.24 -8.83 -7.45
N SER A 472 25.76 -7.70 -6.92
CA SER A 472 26.39 -7.05 -5.76
C SER A 472 26.33 -7.93 -4.52
N MET A 473 25.20 -8.62 -4.30
CA MET A 473 25.09 -9.61 -3.22
C MET A 473 25.98 -10.82 -3.47
N VAL A 474 25.96 -11.39 -4.69
CA VAL A 474 26.79 -12.57 -5.03
C VAL A 474 28.27 -12.29 -4.81
N HIS A 475 28.76 -11.14 -5.31
CA HIS A 475 30.15 -10.74 -5.13
C HIS A 475 30.50 -10.60 -3.64
N GLN A 476 29.64 -9.96 -2.86
CA GLN A 476 29.85 -9.83 -1.43
C GLN A 476 29.89 -11.19 -0.72
N LEU A 477 28.94 -12.09 -1.01
CA LEU A 477 28.88 -13.40 -0.38
C LEU A 477 30.10 -14.25 -0.68
N ASN A 478 30.57 -14.25 -1.93
CA ASN A 478 31.81 -14.93 -2.31
C ASN A 478 33.02 -14.36 -1.55
N GLU A 479 33.16 -13.04 -1.46
CA GLU A 479 34.26 -12.43 -0.69
C GLU A 479 34.20 -12.77 0.81
N LEU A 480 33.00 -12.85 1.40
CA LEU A 480 32.81 -13.21 2.80
C LEU A 480 33.06 -14.70 3.06
N ALA A 481 32.75 -15.58 2.10
CA ALA A 481 33.07 -17.00 2.17
C ALA A 481 34.59 -17.24 2.05
N GLU A 482 35.27 -16.50 1.16
CA GLU A 482 36.71 -16.58 0.96
C GLU A 482 37.51 -16.00 2.15
N ASN A 483 37.03 -14.91 2.75
CA ASN A 483 37.71 -14.18 3.82
C ASN A 483 36.78 -13.99 5.05
N PRO A 484 36.44 -15.07 5.78
CA PRO A 484 35.46 -15.05 6.86
C PRO A 484 35.83 -14.12 8.03
N GLU A 485 37.11 -13.82 8.22
CA GLU A 485 37.60 -12.88 9.24
C GLU A 485 37.17 -11.43 8.98
N THR A 486 36.76 -11.10 7.75
CA THR A 486 36.33 -9.76 7.35
C THR A 486 34.85 -9.50 7.63
N VAL A 487 34.06 -10.54 7.93
CA VAL A 487 32.59 -10.47 8.11
C VAL A 487 32.18 -9.38 9.10
N ALA A 488 32.82 -9.34 10.28
CA ALA A 488 32.50 -8.34 11.30
C ALA A 488 32.69 -6.90 10.80
N LYS A 489 33.66 -6.63 9.93
CA LYS A 489 33.94 -5.28 9.39
C LYS A 489 32.98 -4.86 8.28
N ARG A 490 32.20 -5.80 7.74
CA ARG A 490 31.37 -5.64 6.54
C ARG A 490 29.88 -5.86 6.82
N LEU A 491 29.49 -5.95 8.10
CA LEU A 491 28.11 -6.18 8.52
C LEU A 491 27.13 -5.12 8.01
N ASP A 492 27.53 -3.85 7.99
CA ASP A 492 26.68 -2.76 7.49
C ASP A 492 26.37 -2.95 5.99
N THR A 493 27.40 -3.21 5.18
CA THR A 493 27.22 -3.49 3.75
C THR A 493 26.37 -4.74 3.54
N TYR A 494 26.57 -5.79 4.35
CA TYR A 494 25.78 -7.02 4.28
C TYR A 494 24.29 -6.73 4.52
N LYS A 495 23.98 -6.00 5.61
CA LYS A 495 22.63 -5.55 5.96
C LYS A 495 21.97 -4.74 4.85
N VAL A 496 22.73 -3.84 4.21
CA VAL A 496 22.25 -3.02 3.10
C VAL A 496 21.93 -3.89 1.88
N ASN A 497 22.83 -4.78 1.48
CA ASN A 497 22.64 -5.62 0.29
C ASN A 497 21.50 -6.63 0.46
N VAL A 498 21.33 -7.23 1.64
CA VAL A 498 20.18 -8.10 1.94
C VAL A 498 18.86 -7.31 1.87
N GLY A 499 18.83 -6.08 2.40
CA GLY A 499 17.68 -5.18 2.22
C GLY A 499 17.43 -4.80 0.75
N GLY A 500 18.50 -4.72 -0.05
CA GLY A 500 18.43 -4.55 -1.50
C GLY A 500 17.70 -5.70 -2.20
N LEU A 501 17.94 -6.95 -1.78
CA LEU A 501 17.19 -8.11 -2.27
C LEU A 501 15.70 -8.04 -1.90
N GLY A 502 15.39 -7.61 -0.67
CA GLY A 502 14.00 -7.35 -0.25
C GLY A 502 13.29 -6.33 -1.14
N THR A 503 13.96 -5.21 -1.42
CA THR A 503 13.45 -4.16 -2.33
C THR A 503 13.29 -4.68 -3.76
N TRP A 504 14.25 -5.47 -4.23
CA TRP A 504 14.19 -6.11 -5.55
C TRP A 504 12.96 -7.00 -5.67
N MET A 505 12.64 -7.82 -4.67
CA MET A 505 11.45 -8.68 -4.69
C MET A 505 10.16 -7.88 -4.83
N LEU A 506 10.04 -6.74 -4.13
CA LEU A 506 8.86 -5.88 -4.25
C LEU A 506 8.74 -5.28 -5.66
N GLN A 507 9.84 -4.79 -6.22
CA GLN A 507 9.85 -4.22 -7.57
C GLN A 507 9.53 -5.26 -8.64
N MET A 508 10.01 -6.49 -8.48
CA MET A 508 9.75 -7.60 -9.41
C MET A 508 8.31 -8.11 -9.34
N LYS A 509 7.62 -7.93 -8.20
CA LYS A 509 6.18 -8.23 -8.07
C LYS A 509 5.30 -7.22 -8.80
N GLU A 510 5.75 -5.98 -8.94
CA GLU A 510 5.03 -4.97 -9.71
C GLU A 510 5.20 -5.23 -11.20
N GLN A 511 4.09 -5.40 -11.91
CA GLN A 511 4.04 -5.75 -13.33
C GLN A 511 3.20 -4.72 -14.10
N PRO A 512 3.57 -3.42 -14.14
CA PRO A 512 2.76 -2.37 -14.77
C PRO A 512 2.74 -2.44 -16.30
N ILE A 513 1.57 -2.22 -16.91
CA ILE A 513 1.41 -1.92 -18.34
C ILE A 513 0.31 -0.87 -18.52
N SER A 514 0.43 -0.02 -19.52
CA SER A 514 -0.64 0.89 -19.97
C SER A 514 -1.24 0.38 -21.27
N LEU A 515 -2.55 0.53 -21.45
CA LEU A 515 -3.26 0.24 -22.70
C LEU A 515 -3.98 1.49 -23.20
N ASP A 516 -3.97 1.67 -24.51
CA ASP A 516 -4.74 2.69 -25.24
C ASP A 516 -6.01 2.06 -25.82
N TYR A 517 -5.87 1.00 -26.62
CA TYR A 517 -7.00 0.24 -27.13
C TYR A 517 -6.64 -1.21 -27.49
N LEU A 518 -7.67 -2.04 -27.63
CA LEU A 518 -7.61 -3.39 -28.15
C LEU A 518 -8.25 -3.44 -29.55
N VAL A 519 -7.76 -4.34 -30.39
CA VAL A 519 -8.30 -4.56 -31.74
C VAL A 519 -8.54 -6.04 -31.96
N ILE A 520 -9.77 -6.41 -32.29
CA ILE A 520 -10.14 -7.74 -32.79
C ILE A 520 -10.29 -7.62 -34.30
N HIS A 521 -9.48 -8.33 -35.08
CA HIS A 521 -9.44 -8.13 -36.53
C HIS A 521 -9.18 -9.40 -37.33
N SER A 522 -9.61 -9.38 -38.58
CA SER A 522 -9.26 -10.41 -39.56
C SER A 522 -7.76 -10.35 -39.93
N PRO A 523 -7.11 -11.50 -40.24
CA PRO A 523 -5.69 -11.52 -40.61
C PRO A 523 -5.29 -10.66 -41.81
N ASP A 524 -6.23 -10.35 -42.71
CA ASP A 524 -6.00 -9.54 -43.92
C ASP A 524 -6.06 -8.02 -43.67
N ARG A 525 -6.52 -7.59 -42.49
CA ARG A 525 -6.56 -6.17 -42.09
C ARG A 525 -5.20 -5.67 -41.61
N LYS A 526 -4.82 -4.48 -42.11
CA LYS A 526 -3.64 -3.75 -41.62
C LYS A 526 -3.98 -2.95 -40.37
N LEU A 527 -3.14 -3.06 -39.36
CA LEU A 527 -3.24 -2.28 -38.13
C LEU A 527 -2.68 -0.86 -38.31
N PRO A 528 -3.18 0.12 -37.54
CA PRO A 528 -2.61 1.46 -37.48
C PRO A 528 -1.17 1.42 -36.94
N LYS A 529 -0.36 2.40 -37.33
CA LYS A 529 1.00 2.56 -36.78
C LYS A 529 0.91 3.03 -35.34
N PRO A 530 1.65 2.43 -34.40
CA PRO A 530 1.59 2.81 -33.00
C PRO A 530 2.39 4.10 -32.71
N ASP A 531 3.50 4.31 -33.42
CA ASP A 531 4.39 5.47 -33.22
C ASP A 531 3.97 6.69 -34.04
N ALA A 532 4.17 7.87 -33.45
CA ALA A 532 4.04 9.15 -34.15
C ALA A 532 5.16 9.31 -35.16
N SER A 533 4.85 9.85 -36.34
CA SER A 533 5.89 10.32 -37.25
C SER A 533 6.59 11.56 -36.65
N PHE A 534 7.85 11.81 -37.05
CA PHE A 534 8.63 12.97 -36.58
C PHE A 534 7.87 14.31 -36.72
N LEU A 535 7.11 14.48 -37.80
CA LEU A 535 6.34 15.70 -38.04
C LEU A 535 5.13 15.83 -37.11
N GLU A 536 4.46 14.72 -36.79
CA GLU A 536 3.35 14.68 -35.84
C GLU A 536 3.85 14.96 -34.42
N ALA A 537 4.97 14.35 -34.02
CA ALA A 537 5.61 14.61 -32.74
C ALA A 537 6.06 16.08 -32.61
N ALA A 538 6.74 16.63 -33.62
CA ALA A 538 7.14 18.04 -33.62
C ALA A 538 5.94 19.00 -33.59
N GLY A 539 4.85 18.67 -34.29
CA GLY A 539 3.60 19.43 -34.25
C GLY A 539 2.93 19.40 -32.89
N HIS A 540 2.89 18.23 -32.24
CA HIS A 540 2.40 18.04 -30.88
C HIS A 540 3.18 18.92 -29.89
N GLU A 541 4.50 18.81 -29.86
CA GLU A 541 5.37 19.55 -28.92
C GLU A 541 5.23 21.07 -29.08
N LEU A 542 5.21 21.57 -30.32
CA LEU A 542 5.00 23.00 -30.57
C LEU A 542 3.60 23.45 -30.16
N GLY A 543 2.58 22.63 -30.40
CA GLY A 543 1.21 22.90 -30.00
C GLY A 543 1.05 22.93 -28.48
N ALA A 544 1.59 21.94 -27.78
CA ALA A 544 1.58 21.85 -26.32
C ALA A 544 2.34 23.02 -25.68
N TYR A 545 3.49 23.41 -26.24
CA TYR A 545 4.24 24.59 -25.80
C TYR A 545 3.47 25.90 -25.97
N VAL A 546 2.75 26.08 -27.09
CA VAL A 546 1.90 27.28 -27.27
C VAL A 546 0.72 27.23 -26.30
N ALA A 547 0.10 26.06 -26.15
CA ALA A 547 -1.04 25.87 -25.26
C ALA A 547 -0.68 26.17 -23.79
N SER A 548 0.53 25.86 -23.32
CA SER A 548 0.94 26.12 -21.93
C SER A 548 1.04 27.60 -21.55
N TYR A 549 1.06 28.53 -22.52
CA TYR A 549 0.94 29.97 -22.24
C TYR A 549 -0.51 30.45 -22.11
N THR A 550 -1.47 29.64 -22.54
CA THR A 550 -2.89 30.02 -22.59
C THR A 550 -3.80 29.14 -21.73
N GLU A 551 -3.39 27.89 -21.51
CA GLU A 551 -4.05 26.91 -20.65
C GLU A 551 -3.28 26.81 -19.34
N ASP A 552 -3.93 27.19 -18.26
CA ASP A 552 -3.48 26.83 -16.93
C ASP A 552 -3.95 25.41 -16.62
N TYR A 553 -3.01 24.47 -16.62
CA TYR A 553 -3.24 23.05 -16.37
C TYR A 553 -3.45 22.73 -14.89
N ASP A 554 -3.16 23.68 -14.01
CA ASP A 554 -3.32 23.53 -12.56
C ASP A 554 -4.72 23.96 -12.08
N THR A 555 -5.66 24.30 -12.98
CA THR A 555 -7.03 24.74 -12.61
C THR A 555 -8.11 23.96 -13.38
N ILE A 556 -8.96 23.19 -12.70
CA ILE A 556 -10.06 22.40 -13.31
C ILE A 556 -11.41 22.94 -12.79
N GLY A 557 -12.10 23.77 -13.60
CA GLY A 557 -13.34 24.50 -13.23
C GLY A 557 -13.17 25.49 -12.05
N ASN A 558 -13.75 26.68 -11.94
CA ASN A 558 -14.82 27.40 -12.62
C ASN A 558 -14.25 28.74 -13.18
N ALA A 559 -14.82 29.26 -14.28
CA ALA A 559 -14.48 30.58 -14.82
C ALA A 559 -15.31 31.71 -14.13
N GLY A 560 -15.51 31.59 -12.82
CA GLY A 560 -16.09 32.63 -11.97
C GLY A 560 -14.96 33.29 -11.18
N ASP A 561 -15.02 34.61 -11.03
CA ASP A 561 -13.94 35.49 -10.55
C ASP A 561 -13.02 34.83 -9.50
N GLU A 562 -11.70 34.79 -9.80
CA GLU A 562 -10.63 34.37 -8.87
C GLU A 562 -10.69 35.10 -7.50
N GLU A 563 -11.49 36.15 -7.38
CA GLU A 563 -11.69 36.91 -6.13
C GLU A 563 -12.55 36.19 -5.07
N ASP A 564 -13.40 35.21 -5.43
CA ASP A 564 -14.36 34.56 -4.50
C ASP A 564 -14.04 33.09 -4.17
N ALA A 565 -12.92 32.55 -4.68
CA ALA A 565 -12.53 31.16 -4.45
C ALA A 565 -11.91 30.93 -3.06
N LEU A 566 -12.25 29.79 -2.45
CA LEU A 566 -11.75 29.40 -1.14
C LEU A 566 -10.24 29.15 -1.21
N THR A 567 -9.45 29.87 -0.43
CA THR A 567 -8.01 29.64 -0.36
C THR A 567 -7.70 28.58 0.69
N VAL A 568 -7.18 27.44 0.25
CA VAL A 568 -6.82 26.31 1.13
C VAL A 568 -5.32 26.12 1.12
N TRP A 569 -4.68 26.13 2.28
CA TRP A 569 -3.25 25.88 2.41
C TRP A 569 -2.98 24.50 2.97
N VAL A 570 -2.00 23.82 2.35
CA VAL A 570 -1.54 22.49 2.73
C VAL A 570 -0.04 22.52 2.98
N THR A 571 0.45 21.75 3.94
CA THR A 571 1.87 21.74 4.34
C THR A 571 2.59 20.40 4.05
N THR A 572 1.96 19.47 3.34
CA THR A 572 2.55 18.15 2.99
C THR A 572 3.46 18.16 1.76
N GLY A 573 3.91 16.96 1.33
CA GLY A 573 4.57 16.78 0.05
C GLY A 573 3.67 17.09 -1.15
N ARG A 574 4.33 17.21 -2.30
CA ARG A 574 3.70 17.54 -3.59
C ARG A 574 2.70 16.49 -4.03
N ASP A 575 3.02 15.21 -3.87
CA ASP A 575 2.17 14.10 -4.33
C ASP A 575 0.84 14.07 -3.55
N GLN A 576 0.90 14.26 -2.22
CA GLN A 576 -0.27 14.42 -1.35
C GLN A 576 -1.16 15.58 -1.82
N ALA A 577 -0.54 16.74 -2.10
CA ALA A 577 -1.26 17.91 -2.58
C ALA A 577 -1.90 17.67 -3.96
N GLN A 578 -1.26 16.91 -4.85
CA GLN A 578 -1.81 16.54 -6.16
C GLN A 578 -3.01 15.60 -6.05
N VAL A 579 -2.95 14.59 -5.18
CA VAL A 579 -4.09 13.69 -4.91
C VAL A 579 -5.27 14.49 -4.32
N LEU A 580 -5.01 15.33 -3.33
CA LEU A 580 -6.04 16.21 -2.74
C LEU A 580 -6.65 17.12 -3.82
N LYS A 581 -5.81 17.74 -4.66
CA LYS A 581 -6.27 18.59 -5.75
C LYS A 581 -7.17 17.83 -6.72
N ALA A 582 -6.78 16.64 -7.14
CA ALA A 582 -7.60 15.80 -8.03
C ALA A 582 -8.97 15.52 -7.39
N LEU A 583 -9.02 15.17 -6.10
CA LEU A 583 -10.28 14.95 -5.39
C LEU A 583 -11.15 16.22 -5.30
N ILE A 584 -10.54 17.38 -5.07
CA ILE A 584 -11.24 18.67 -5.07
C ILE A 584 -11.90 18.91 -6.43
N ASP A 585 -11.13 18.73 -7.50
CA ASP A 585 -11.53 19.02 -8.87
C ASP A 585 -12.55 17.99 -9.40
N ASP A 586 -12.43 16.72 -9.02
CA ASP A 586 -13.29 15.63 -9.48
C ASP A 586 -14.58 15.49 -8.64
N THR A 587 -14.59 15.95 -7.39
CA THR A 587 -15.72 15.74 -6.45
C THR A 587 -16.21 17.01 -5.77
N PHE A 588 -15.37 17.71 -5.00
CA PHE A 588 -15.83 18.83 -4.19
C PHE A 588 -16.39 19.99 -5.03
N THR A 589 -15.61 20.51 -5.97
CA THR A 589 -15.98 21.66 -6.78
C THR A 589 -17.20 21.35 -7.67
N PRO A 590 -17.28 20.19 -8.35
CA PRO A 590 -18.47 19.83 -9.13
C PRO A 590 -19.75 19.62 -8.29
N ASP A 591 -19.65 19.07 -7.09
CA ASP A 591 -20.82 18.73 -6.26
C ASP A 591 -21.29 19.92 -5.42
N SER A 592 -20.38 20.76 -4.93
CA SER A 592 -20.70 21.93 -4.09
C SER A 592 -20.86 23.24 -4.88
N GLY A 593 -20.23 23.34 -6.05
CA GLY A 593 -20.11 24.60 -6.80
C GLY A 593 -19.13 25.61 -6.20
N ILE A 594 -18.38 25.26 -5.15
CA ILE A 594 -17.42 26.13 -4.47
C ILE A 594 -16.02 25.93 -5.09
N PRO A 595 -15.43 26.95 -5.75
CA PRO A 595 -14.07 26.85 -6.28
C PRO A 595 -13.04 26.92 -5.16
N VAL A 596 -11.96 26.15 -5.28
CA VAL A 596 -10.89 26.05 -4.28
C VAL A 596 -9.52 26.31 -4.91
N HIS A 597 -8.78 27.25 -4.35
CA HIS A 597 -7.35 27.45 -4.63
C HIS A 597 -6.50 26.73 -3.59
N LEU A 598 -6.07 25.51 -3.91
CA LEU A 598 -5.13 24.76 -3.09
C LEU A 598 -3.70 25.30 -3.28
N ARG A 599 -3.03 25.69 -2.19
CA ARG A 599 -1.63 26.13 -2.20
C ARG A 599 -0.77 25.31 -1.27
N LEU A 600 0.31 24.76 -1.81
CA LEU A 600 1.35 24.14 -1.02
C LEU A 600 2.27 25.22 -0.42
N VAL A 601 2.35 25.29 0.90
CA VAL A 601 3.13 26.31 1.63
C VAL A 601 3.97 25.69 2.75
N PRO A 602 5.14 26.27 3.06
CA PRO A 602 5.86 25.96 4.29
C PRO A 602 5.04 26.33 5.54
N GLY A 603 4.92 25.42 6.50
CA GLY A 603 4.06 25.62 7.68
C GLY A 603 4.42 26.82 8.57
N ASN A 604 5.69 27.25 8.59
CA ASN A 604 6.14 28.42 9.34
C ASN A 604 5.60 29.77 8.81
N ILE A 605 5.02 29.80 7.61
CA ILE A 605 4.45 31.01 7.00
C ILE A 605 3.01 31.26 7.47
N LEU A 606 2.30 30.24 7.96
CA LEU A 606 0.88 30.34 8.29
C LEU A 606 0.58 31.45 9.31
N LEU A 607 1.35 31.54 10.41
CA LEU A 607 1.11 32.52 11.47
C LEU A 607 1.39 33.96 11.00
N PRO A 608 2.58 34.27 10.41
CA PRO A 608 2.84 35.59 9.86
C PRO A 608 1.78 36.05 8.85
N ALA A 609 1.36 35.18 7.92
CA ALA A 609 0.37 35.51 6.91
C ALA A 609 -1.02 35.78 7.52
N THR A 610 -1.44 34.95 8.46
CA THR A 610 -2.71 35.13 9.18
C THR A 610 -2.74 36.46 9.94
N LEU A 611 -1.65 36.82 10.62
CA LEU A 611 -1.52 38.10 11.34
C LEU A 611 -1.44 39.32 10.39
N ALA A 612 -0.91 39.13 9.17
CA ALA A 612 -0.87 40.15 8.13
C ALA A 612 -2.21 40.31 7.37
N GLY A 613 -3.20 39.45 7.63
CA GLY A 613 -4.47 39.43 6.93
C GLY A 613 -4.41 38.80 5.53
N GLU A 614 -3.31 38.12 5.20
CA GLU A 614 -3.07 37.42 3.93
C GLU A 614 -3.09 35.88 4.10
N GLY A 615 -3.57 35.40 5.24
CA GLY A 615 -3.73 33.97 5.53
C GLY A 615 -4.85 33.30 4.70
N PRO A 616 -4.87 31.97 4.63
CA PRO A 616 -5.89 31.21 3.92
C PRO A 616 -7.24 31.26 4.64
N ASP A 617 -8.28 30.77 3.98
CA ASP A 617 -9.57 30.50 4.63
C ASP A 617 -9.51 29.21 5.47
N VAL A 618 -8.84 28.19 4.93
CA VAL A 618 -8.65 26.88 5.57
C VAL A 618 -7.17 26.49 5.54
N ALA A 619 -6.66 25.98 6.66
CA ALA A 619 -5.33 25.36 6.73
C ALA A 619 -5.46 23.89 7.13
N MET A 620 -4.76 23.02 6.40
CA MET A 620 -4.81 21.56 6.54
C MET A 620 -3.46 21.01 7.02
N GLN A 621 -3.49 19.81 7.60
CA GLN A 621 -2.33 19.05 8.07
C GLN A 621 -1.46 19.82 9.06
N ILE A 622 -2.14 20.64 9.86
CA ILE A 622 -1.50 21.40 10.93
C ILE A 622 -1.33 20.52 12.16
N GLY A 623 -0.20 20.71 12.85
CA GLY A 623 0.11 20.00 14.10
C GLY A 623 -0.86 20.35 15.23
N GLU A 624 -0.95 19.46 16.21
CA GLU A 624 -1.96 19.54 17.26
C GLU A 624 -1.85 20.75 18.20
N ASP A 625 -0.69 21.38 18.25
CA ASP A 625 -0.44 22.59 19.03
C ASP A 625 -1.01 23.86 18.37
N VAL A 626 -1.24 23.85 17.06
CA VAL A 626 -1.53 25.06 16.27
C VAL A 626 -2.94 25.63 16.51
N PRO A 627 -4.04 24.83 16.43
CA PRO A 627 -5.40 25.39 16.47
C PRO A 627 -5.71 26.19 17.73
N VAL A 628 -5.40 25.63 18.90
CA VAL A 628 -5.66 26.26 20.20
C VAL A 628 -4.77 27.49 20.42
N ASN A 629 -3.52 27.45 19.95
CA ASN A 629 -2.66 28.62 19.95
C ASN A 629 -3.25 29.78 19.12
N TYR A 630 -3.86 29.49 17.97
CA TYR A 630 -4.50 30.52 17.15
C TYR A 630 -5.82 30.99 17.76
N ALA A 631 -6.59 30.09 18.37
CA ALA A 631 -7.81 30.41 19.10
C ALA A 631 -7.56 31.43 20.22
N MET A 632 -6.50 31.23 21.02
CA MET A 632 -6.09 32.18 22.08
C MET A 632 -5.79 33.59 21.56
N ARG A 633 -5.40 33.70 20.28
CA ARG A 633 -5.08 34.96 19.60
C ARG A 633 -6.27 35.52 18.79
N GLY A 634 -7.42 34.85 18.82
CA GLY A 634 -8.59 35.20 18.01
C GLY A 634 -8.39 34.99 16.51
N ALA A 635 -7.45 34.13 16.12
CA ALA A 635 -7.09 33.87 14.72
C ALA A 635 -7.71 32.57 14.16
N ALA A 636 -8.26 31.69 15.00
CA ALA A 636 -9.01 30.50 14.60
C ALA A 636 -10.50 30.69 14.88
N ALA A 637 -11.35 30.19 13.98
CA ALA A 637 -12.79 30.21 14.18
C ALA A 637 -13.26 29.08 15.11
N ASP A 638 -14.26 29.37 15.93
CA ASP A 638 -14.91 28.38 16.80
C ASP A 638 -15.95 27.59 15.99
N LEU A 639 -15.66 26.32 15.74
CA LEU A 639 -16.49 25.42 14.93
C LEU A 639 -17.81 25.05 15.62
N THR A 640 -17.92 25.23 16.94
CA THR A 640 -19.17 24.98 17.68
C THR A 640 -20.31 25.94 17.30
N LYS A 641 -20.01 26.95 16.47
CA LYS A 641 -20.99 27.94 15.98
C LYS A 641 -21.73 27.50 14.72
N PHE A 642 -21.34 26.40 14.09
CA PHE A 642 -22.04 25.85 12.93
C PHE A 642 -23.16 24.89 13.38
N ASP A 643 -24.33 24.98 12.74
CA ASP A 643 -25.56 24.30 13.17
C ASP A 643 -25.44 22.76 13.20
N ASP A 644 -24.63 22.18 12.32
CA ASP A 644 -24.43 20.73 12.17
C ASP A 644 -23.14 20.22 12.84
N PHE A 645 -22.45 21.06 13.62
CA PHE A 645 -21.18 20.70 14.29
C PHE A 645 -21.29 19.41 15.10
N GLU A 646 -22.33 19.29 15.93
CA GLU A 646 -22.56 18.12 16.80
C GLU A 646 -22.67 16.82 16.00
N GLN A 647 -23.22 16.88 14.78
CA GLN A 647 -23.27 15.71 13.90
C GLN A 647 -21.88 15.38 13.34
N VAL A 648 -21.12 16.39 12.92
CA VAL A 648 -19.80 16.21 12.30
C VAL A 648 -18.79 15.64 13.29
N VAL A 649 -18.80 16.08 14.56
CA VAL A 649 -17.82 15.59 15.55
C VAL A 649 -18.00 14.14 15.97
N THR A 650 -19.18 13.55 15.76
CA THR A 650 -19.41 12.11 16.03
C THR A 650 -18.51 11.18 15.21
N ARG A 651 -17.92 11.70 14.11
CA ARG A 651 -16.97 10.97 13.26
C ARG A 651 -15.65 10.65 13.95
N PHE A 652 -15.34 11.29 15.08
CA PHE A 652 -14.03 11.23 15.74
C PHE A 652 -14.13 10.76 17.19
N ARG A 653 -13.06 10.16 17.71
CA ARG A 653 -12.92 9.89 19.15
C ARG A 653 -12.63 11.19 19.91
N ASP A 654 -13.08 11.26 21.15
CA ASP A 654 -12.73 12.35 22.06
C ASP A 654 -11.21 12.54 22.19
N SER A 655 -10.45 11.45 22.14
CA SER A 655 -8.99 11.49 22.21
C SER A 655 -8.33 12.24 21.05
N GLY A 656 -8.96 12.30 19.88
CA GLY A 656 -8.49 13.09 18.73
C GLY A 656 -8.98 14.54 18.75
N LEU A 657 -10.09 14.82 19.44
CA LEU A 657 -10.66 16.17 19.55
C LEU A 657 -10.07 16.97 20.73
N GLU A 658 -9.62 16.30 21.78
CA GLU A 658 -9.14 16.93 23.01
C GLU A 658 -8.04 17.99 22.79
N PRO A 659 -7.04 17.80 21.91
CA PRO A 659 -6.03 18.82 21.66
C PRO A 659 -6.59 20.12 21.04
N TYR A 660 -7.80 20.08 20.47
CA TYR A 660 -8.45 21.19 19.78
C TYR A 660 -9.52 21.90 20.60
N LYS A 661 -9.80 21.42 21.81
CA LYS A 661 -10.77 22.00 22.74
C LYS A 661 -10.13 23.16 23.51
N TYR A 662 -10.77 24.32 23.49
CA TYR A 662 -10.34 25.47 24.29
C TYR A 662 -11.53 26.33 24.69
N ASN A 663 -11.64 26.65 25.99
CA ASN A 663 -12.68 27.55 26.53
C ASN A 663 -14.12 27.22 26.09
N GLY A 664 -14.45 25.92 25.97
CA GLY A 664 -15.76 25.44 25.53
C GLY A 664 -16.00 25.45 24.02
N GLY A 665 -15.04 25.93 23.22
CA GLY A 665 -15.04 25.84 21.76
C GLY A 665 -14.15 24.73 21.23
N VAL A 666 -14.29 24.43 19.93
CA VAL A 666 -13.47 23.48 19.17
C VAL A 666 -12.97 24.19 17.92
N TYR A 667 -11.66 24.18 17.68
CA TYR A 667 -11.02 25.07 16.69
C TYR A 667 -10.42 24.35 15.48
N ALA A 668 -10.57 23.03 15.40
CA ALA A 668 -10.17 22.21 14.27
C ALA A 668 -10.92 20.88 14.27
N LEU A 669 -10.95 20.20 13.11
CA LEU A 669 -11.34 18.79 13.01
C LEU A 669 -10.08 17.94 12.78
N PRO A 670 -9.92 16.80 13.47
CA PRO A 670 -8.79 15.91 13.25
C PRO A 670 -8.87 15.28 11.85
N GLU A 671 -7.74 15.28 11.15
CA GLU A 671 -7.56 14.61 9.86
C GLU A 671 -6.88 13.26 10.05
N GLN A 672 -5.82 13.26 10.87
CA GLN A 672 -5.08 12.06 11.22
C GLN A 672 -5.03 11.90 12.74
N GLN A 673 -5.05 10.66 13.17
CA GLN A 673 -4.86 10.32 14.57
C GLN A 673 -3.95 9.11 14.67
N THR A 674 -2.79 9.28 15.30
CA THR A 674 -1.82 8.21 15.51
C THR A 674 -1.56 7.96 17.00
N PHE A 675 -1.09 6.77 17.33
CA PHE A 675 -0.80 6.37 18.71
C PHE A 675 0.19 5.19 18.77
N PRO A 676 0.90 5.03 19.90
CA PRO A 676 1.87 3.95 20.06
C PRO A 676 1.25 2.54 20.14
N MET A 677 1.95 1.57 19.55
CA MET A 677 1.70 0.13 19.64
C MET A 677 3.01 -0.61 19.95
N LEU A 678 2.92 -1.84 20.47
CA LEU A 678 4.08 -2.70 20.71
C LEU A 678 4.34 -3.60 19.49
N PHE A 679 5.48 -3.42 18.85
CA PHE A 679 5.96 -4.24 17.74
C PHE A 679 6.91 -5.32 18.27
N TYR A 680 6.80 -6.55 17.74
CA TYR A 680 7.71 -7.63 18.12
C TYR A 680 7.97 -8.64 16.99
N ARG A 681 9.16 -9.23 17.00
CA ARG A 681 9.60 -10.32 16.10
C ARG A 681 9.23 -11.66 16.70
N LYS A 682 8.24 -12.35 16.11
CA LYS A 682 7.73 -13.66 16.55
C LYS A 682 8.84 -14.70 16.53
N ASP A 683 9.56 -14.77 15.42
CA ASP A 683 10.66 -15.70 15.20
C ASP A 683 11.77 -15.54 16.25
N ILE A 684 12.18 -14.30 16.56
CA ILE A 684 13.23 -14.03 17.54
C ILE A 684 12.74 -14.28 18.97
N LEU A 685 11.51 -13.88 19.31
CA LEU A 685 10.96 -14.16 20.64
C LEU A 685 10.82 -15.66 20.88
N GLU A 686 10.36 -16.43 19.89
CA GLU A 686 10.26 -17.89 19.97
C GLU A 686 11.63 -18.55 20.16
N GLU A 687 12.65 -18.11 19.41
CA GLU A 687 14.05 -18.58 19.54
C GLU A 687 14.60 -18.31 20.94
N LEU A 688 14.28 -17.15 21.53
CA LEU A 688 14.70 -16.78 22.89
C LEU A 688 13.82 -17.37 24.00
N GLY A 689 12.77 -18.12 23.66
CA GLY A 689 11.79 -18.65 24.62
C GLY A 689 10.98 -17.56 25.35
N LEU A 690 10.84 -16.40 24.71
CA LEU A 690 10.11 -15.24 25.21
C LEU A 690 8.70 -15.19 24.63
N LYS A 691 7.78 -14.57 25.36
CA LYS A 691 6.42 -14.26 24.88
C LYS A 691 6.26 -12.74 24.73
N PRO A 692 5.34 -12.27 23.87
CA PRO A 692 5.00 -10.85 23.79
C PRO A 692 4.50 -10.35 25.16
N PRO A 693 5.08 -9.26 25.70
CA PRO A 693 4.78 -8.79 27.04
C PRO A 693 3.48 -7.99 27.12
N ALA A 694 2.65 -8.27 28.12
CA ALA A 694 1.42 -7.55 28.44
C ALA A 694 1.62 -6.45 29.50
N THR A 695 2.70 -6.52 30.29
CA THR A 695 2.97 -5.57 31.39
C THR A 695 4.39 -5.00 31.35
N TRP A 696 4.59 -3.84 31.96
CA TRP A 696 5.94 -3.27 32.12
C TRP A 696 6.89 -4.17 32.94
N GLN A 697 6.38 -4.98 33.86
CA GLN A 697 7.22 -5.91 34.62
C GLN A 697 7.85 -6.98 33.72
N GLU A 698 7.07 -7.53 32.78
CA GLU A 698 7.57 -8.49 31.79
C GLU A 698 8.61 -7.86 30.87
N ILE A 699 8.48 -6.56 30.56
CA ILE A 699 9.52 -5.81 29.84
C ILE A 699 10.82 -5.76 30.65
N TYR A 700 10.75 -5.39 31.93
CA TYR A 700 11.95 -5.31 32.79
C TYR A 700 12.67 -6.66 32.89
N ASP A 701 11.92 -7.76 32.97
CA ASP A 701 12.48 -9.11 33.04
C ASP A 701 13.14 -9.51 31.69
N MET A 702 12.50 -9.13 30.57
CA MET A 702 12.95 -9.40 29.21
C MET A 702 14.23 -8.66 28.82
N ILE A 703 14.44 -7.42 29.29
CA ILE A 703 15.63 -6.61 28.96
C ILE A 703 16.92 -7.40 29.21
N SER A 704 16.99 -8.14 30.32
CA SER A 704 18.18 -8.91 30.69
C SER A 704 18.48 -10.07 29.72
N VAL A 705 17.45 -10.65 29.11
CA VAL A 705 17.58 -11.71 28.11
C VAL A 705 18.05 -11.10 26.80
N LEU A 706 17.42 -10.02 26.32
CA LEU A 706 17.81 -9.32 25.09
C LEU A 706 19.28 -8.88 25.15
N GLN A 707 19.71 -8.26 26.25
CA GLN A 707 21.08 -7.77 26.41
C GLN A 707 22.14 -8.89 26.40
N LYS A 708 21.82 -10.10 26.89
CA LYS A 708 22.74 -11.26 26.81
C LYS A 708 23.02 -11.69 25.37
N HIS A 709 22.07 -11.42 24.47
CA HIS A 709 22.16 -11.72 23.04
C HIS A 709 22.54 -10.49 22.20
N ASN A 710 23.02 -9.40 22.83
CA ASN A 710 23.34 -8.13 22.17
C ASN A 710 22.16 -7.50 21.40
N MET A 711 20.93 -7.76 21.87
CA MET A 711 19.69 -7.19 21.35
C MET A 711 19.14 -6.12 22.30
N GLU A 712 18.31 -5.23 21.77
CA GLU A 712 17.80 -4.07 22.51
C GLU A 712 16.28 -3.96 22.43
N PHE A 713 15.69 -3.27 23.41
CA PHE A 713 14.30 -2.85 23.36
C PHE A 713 14.22 -1.38 22.91
N TYR A 714 13.24 -1.04 22.08
CA TYR A 714 13.06 0.34 21.62
C TYR A 714 11.93 1.09 22.36
N LEU A 715 12.23 2.31 22.78
CA LEU A 715 11.25 3.29 23.26
C LEU A 715 11.40 4.59 22.46
N PRO A 716 10.29 5.27 22.12
CA PRO A 716 10.33 6.46 21.29
C PRO A 716 10.95 7.64 22.04
N LEU A 717 11.99 8.21 21.44
CA LEU A 717 12.61 9.48 21.82
C LEU A 717 12.70 10.39 20.60
N GLU A 718 12.34 11.66 20.76
CA GLU A 718 12.48 12.63 19.69
C GLU A 718 13.93 13.10 19.53
N ALA A 719 14.41 13.10 18.28
CA ALA A 719 15.79 13.44 17.93
C ALA A 719 16.08 14.95 17.97
N THR A 720 15.06 15.82 17.87
CA THR A 720 15.23 17.28 17.72
C THR A 720 15.13 18.03 19.05
N ASN A 721 15.77 19.20 19.11
CA ASN A 721 15.75 20.06 20.28
C ASN A 721 14.34 20.64 20.51
N ALA A 722 13.72 20.21 21.61
CA ALA A 722 12.47 20.70 22.19
C ALA A 722 11.20 20.44 21.37
N SER A 723 10.64 19.24 21.53
CA SER A 723 9.27 18.97 21.09
C SER A 723 8.29 19.89 21.81
N LEU A 724 7.31 20.44 21.09
CA LEU A 724 6.22 21.19 21.70
C LEU A 724 5.19 20.25 22.34
N VAL A 725 5.15 19.00 21.87
CA VAL A 725 4.28 17.94 22.38
C VAL A 725 5.06 17.11 23.40
N PRO A 726 4.46 16.73 24.54
CA PRO A 726 5.13 15.84 25.49
C PRO A 726 5.48 14.47 24.91
N ASN A 727 6.66 13.94 25.28
CA ASN A 727 7.13 12.64 24.81
C ASN A 727 6.13 11.50 25.09
N ALA A 728 5.89 10.66 24.08
CA ALA A 728 4.92 9.56 24.14
C ALA A 728 5.22 8.52 25.24
N THR A 729 6.50 8.21 25.50
CA THR A 729 6.89 7.26 26.56
C THR A 729 6.53 7.79 27.94
N PHE A 730 6.85 9.06 28.21
CA PHE A 730 6.48 9.69 29.48
C PHE A 730 4.97 9.78 29.64
N ALA A 731 4.26 10.23 28.60
CA ALA A 731 2.80 10.37 28.64
C ALA A 731 2.11 9.02 28.91
N MET A 732 2.58 7.95 28.30
CA MET A 732 2.12 6.58 28.54
C MET A 732 2.33 6.15 30.00
N LEU A 733 3.55 6.29 30.53
CA LEU A 733 3.83 5.95 31.93
C LEU A 733 2.99 6.81 32.90
N LEU A 734 2.81 8.09 32.59
CA LEU A 734 2.02 9.01 33.40
C LEU A 734 0.54 8.60 33.44
N TYR A 735 -0.10 8.43 32.28
CA TYR A 735 -1.52 8.08 32.20
C TYR A 735 -1.80 6.69 32.78
N GLN A 736 -0.96 5.70 32.46
CA GLN A 736 -1.16 4.35 33.01
C GLN A 736 -1.16 4.30 34.54
N ASN A 737 -0.40 5.19 35.19
CA ASN A 737 -0.35 5.33 36.66
C ASN A 737 -1.38 6.36 37.21
N GLY A 738 -2.34 6.81 36.40
CA GLY A 738 -3.42 7.73 36.81
C GLY A 738 -3.01 9.20 36.91
N GLY A 739 -1.87 9.58 36.32
CA GLY A 739 -1.38 10.96 36.28
C GLY A 739 -2.06 11.83 35.23
N GLN A 740 -1.76 13.12 35.27
CA GLN A 740 -2.28 14.12 34.31
C GLN A 740 -1.24 15.23 34.10
N PHE A 741 -1.24 15.87 32.93
CA PHE A 741 -0.30 16.96 32.62
C PHE A 741 -0.66 18.27 33.34
N TYR A 742 -1.95 18.57 33.46
CA TYR A 742 -2.45 19.82 34.03
C TYR A 742 -3.55 19.56 35.05
N ARG A 743 -3.72 20.48 35.99
CA ARG A 743 -4.81 20.50 36.99
C ARG A 743 -5.54 21.84 36.94
N ASP A 744 -6.61 21.96 37.72
CA ASP A 744 -7.38 23.21 37.87
C ASP A 744 -7.82 23.78 36.50
N ASN A 745 -8.37 22.92 35.64
CA ASN A 745 -8.78 23.24 34.26
C ASN A 745 -7.67 23.90 33.40
N GLY A 746 -6.43 23.40 33.52
CA GLY A 746 -5.32 23.88 32.70
C GLY A 746 -4.71 25.20 33.15
N THR A 747 -4.97 25.63 34.39
CA THR A 747 -4.37 26.84 34.96
C THR A 747 -2.97 26.58 35.53
N LYS A 748 -2.63 25.32 35.83
CA LYS A 748 -1.33 24.90 36.38
C LYS A 748 -0.90 23.53 35.89
N SER A 749 0.40 23.29 35.88
CA SER A 749 0.99 21.96 35.73
C SER A 749 0.61 21.05 36.90
N ALA A 750 0.39 19.76 36.60
CA ALA A 750 0.17 18.69 37.58
C ALA A 750 1.39 17.74 37.70
N LEU A 751 2.49 18.09 37.03
CA LEU A 751 3.72 17.29 37.01
C LEU A 751 4.49 17.29 38.34
N ASP A 752 4.07 18.10 39.32
CA ASP A 752 4.60 18.13 40.69
C ASP A 752 4.08 17.00 41.59
N SER A 753 3.13 16.20 41.11
CA SER A 753 2.58 15.05 41.82
C SER A 753 3.60 13.91 41.97
N ASP A 754 3.47 13.12 43.04
CA ASP A 754 4.33 11.94 43.24
C ASP A 754 4.23 10.93 42.10
N ILE A 755 3.03 10.78 41.51
CA ILE A 755 2.80 9.93 40.33
C ILE A 755 3.68 10.41 39.16
N SER A 756 3.71 11.71 38.88
CA SER A 756 4.50 12.28 37.79
C SER A 756 6.00 12.15 38.03
N MET A 757 6.44 12.36 39.28
CA MET A 757 7.84 12.21 39.67
C MET A 757 8.32 10.77 39.53
N GLU A 758 7.52 9.78 39.93
CA GLU A 758 7.88 8.36 39.76
C GLU A 758 7.80 7.93 38.28
N ALA A 759 6.83 8.42 37.50
CA ALA A 759 6.78 8.18 36.06
C ALA A 759 8.03 8.73 35.35
N PHE A 760 8.45 9.94 35.69
CA PHE A 760 9.64 10.58 35.13
C PHE A 760 10.93 9.85 35.51
N LYS A 761 11.02 9.39 36.76
CA LYS A 761 12.13 8.55 37.23
C LYS A 761 12.18 7.22 36.50
N LYS A 762 11.05 6.51 36.33
CA LYS A 762 10.97 5.27 35.56
C LYS A 762 11.42 5.48 34.12
N TRP A 763 10.95 6.57 33.48
CA TRP A 763 11.33 6.90 32.11
C TRP A 763 12.84 7.11 31.96
N THR A 764 13.46 7.90 32.84
CA THR A 764 14.90 8.16 32.79
C THR A 764 15.75 6.91 33.10
N GLN A 765 15.25 5.98 33.92
CA GLN A 765 15.94 4.73 34.26
C GLN A 765 16.18 3.79 33.08
N PHE A 766 15.32 3.80 32.05
CA PHE A 766 15.58 3.07 30.80
C PHE A 766 16.92 3.43 30.17
N TYR A 767 17.35 4.68 30.31
CA TYR A 767 18.57 5.19 29.71
C TYR A 767 19.74 5.20 30.69
N THR A 768 19.51 5.55 31.96
CA THR A 768 20.59 5.60 32.95
C THR A 768 21.02 4.21 33.41
N ASN A 769 20.07 3.30 33.63
CA ASN A 769 20.31 1.98 34.21
C ASN A 769 20.38 0.90 33.13
N TYR A 770 19.35 0.83 32.28
CA TYR A 770 19.25 -0.20 31.24
C TYR A 770 19.99 0.16 29.94
N LYS A 771 20.57 1.37 29.86
CA LYS A 771 21.43 1.81 28.75
C LYS A 771 20.76 1.74 27.38
N PHE A 772 19.46 2.00 27.32
CA PHE A 772 18.78 2.12 26.02
C PHE A 772 19.42 3.24 25.19
N PRO A 773 19.49 3.08 23.85
CA PRO A 773 20.05 4.11 23.00
C PRO A 773 19.17 5.37 23.03
N LEU A 774 19.81 6.54 23.10
CA LEU A 774 19.14 7.84 23.04
C LEU A 774 18.52 8.14 21.67
N GLN A 775 19.10 7.59 20.61
CA GLN A 775 18.63 7.71 19.25
C GLN A 775 18.78 6.37 18.55
N ALA A 776 17.69 5.92 17.94
CA ALA A 776 17.68 4.69 17.15
C ALA A 776 16.70 4.82 15.99
N ASP A 777 17.12 4.33 14.82
CA ASP A 777 16.24 4.07 13.69
C ASP A 777 15.53 2.73 13.95
N PHE A 778 14.41 2.79 14.66
CA PHE A 778 13.69 1.59 15.05
C PHE A 778 13.25 0.74 13.86
N PRO A 779 12.62 1.28 12.80
CA PRO A 779 12.19 0.46 11.68
C PRO A 779 13.35 -0.35 11.05
N ASN A 780 14.52 0.27 10.85
CA ASN A 780 15.67 -0.46 10.30
C ASN A 780 16.31 -1.45 11.29
N ARG A 781 16.32 -1.17 12.59
CA ARG A 781 16.88 -2.08 13.61
C ARG A 781 15.91 -3.21 13.97
N PHE A 782 14.62 -2.98 13.83
CA PHE A 782 13.58 -4.00 13.93
C PHE A 782 13.63 -4.96 12.74
N ARG A 783 13.76 -4.41 11.52
CA ARG A 783 13.98 -5.18 10.28
C ARG A 783 15.13 -6.18 10.44
N THR A 784 16.27 -5.72 10.95
CA THR A 784 17.45 -6.58 11.14
C THR A 784 17.42 -7.48 12.37
N GLY A 785 16.44 -7.30 13.26
CA GLY A 785 16.36 -8.06 14.52
C GLY A 785 17.31 -7.58 15.62
N GLU A 786 18.00 -6.45 15.43
CA GLU A 786 18.79 -5.79 16.48
C GLU A 786 17.90 -5.28 17.62
N MET A 787 16.73 -4.76 17.26
CA MET A 787 15.67 -4.35 18.17
C MET A 787 14.45 -5.22 17.92
N PRO A 788 14.42 -6.49 18.37
CA PRO A 788 13.36 -7.42 18.02
C PRO A 788 12.02 -7.06 18.66
N ILE A 789 11.99 -6.11 19.58
CA ILE A 789 10.79 -5.64 20.25
C ILE A 789 10.91 -4.14 20.59
N GLY A 790 9.81 -3.40 20.49
CA GLY A 790 9.78 -1.99 20.80
C GLY A 790 8.41 -1.36 20.70
N ILE A 791 8.24 -0.20 21.33
CA ILE A 791 7.03 0.61 21.20
C ILE A 791 7.27 1.70 20.16
N ALA A 792 6.40 1.80 19.17
CA ALA A 792 6.47 2.83 18.14
C ALA A 792 5.07 3.25 17.72
N ASP A 793 4.96 4.37 17.00
CA ASP A 793 3.68 4.78 16.42
C ASP A 793 3.14 3.70 15.47
N TYR A 794 1.83 3.45 15.49
CA TYR A 794 1.25 2.38 14.67
C TYR A 794 1.50 2.55 13.17
N THR A 795 1.75 3.77 12.67
CA THR A 795 2.11 3.97 11.25
C THR A 795 3.42 3.28 10.87
N THR A 796 4.24 2.92 11.86
CA THR A 796 5.44 2.08 11.67
C THR A 796 5.09 0.72 11.06
N TYR A 797 3.88 0.20 11.31
CA TYR A 797 3.37 -1.01 10.65
C TYR A 797 3.39 -0.87 9.13
N ASN A 798 2.81 0.22 8.62
CA ASN A 798 2.73 0.48 7.18
C ASN A 798 4.12 0.59 6.57
N MET A 799 5.02 1.31 7.28
CA MET A 799 6.41 1.46 6.88
C MET A 799 7.12 0.10 6.81
N LEU A 800 7.02 -0.73 7.87
CA LEU A 800 7.64 -2.04 7.95
C LEU A 800 7.15 -3.00 6.86
N THR A 801 5.85 -3.00 6.56
CA THR A 801 5.27 -3.86 5.52
C THR A 801 5.89 -3.63 4.14
N VAL A 802 6.32 -2.39 3.86
CA VAL A 802 6.98 -2.04 2.58
C VAL A 802 8.50 -2.06 2.67
N MET A 803 9.10 -1.56 3.75
CA MET A 803 10.56 -1.44 3.85
C MET A 803 11.25 -2.76 4.24
N ALA A 804 10.49 -3.70 4.80
CA ALA A 804 10.98 -4.95 5.37
C ALA A 804 10.18 -6.17 4.87
N PRO A 805 9.97 -6.30 3.54
CA PRO A 805 9.18 -7.41 2.97
C PRO A 805 9.74 -8.78 3.35
N GLU A 806 11.04 -8.86 3.60
CA GLU A 806 11.75 -10.10 3.92
C GLU A 806 11.49 -10.66 5.32
N ILE A 807 10.88 -9.88 6.20
CA ILE A 807 10.42 -10.36 7.51
C ILE A 807 8.90 -10.47 7.57
N LYS A 808 8.21 -10.39 6.43
CA LYS A 808 6.75 -10.50 6.38
C LYS A 808 6.29 -11.80 7.04
N GLY A 809 5.30 -11.69 7.92
CA GLY A 809 4.78 -12.82 8.69
C GLY A 809 5.66 -13.28 9.86
N LEU A 810 6.89 -12.75 10.00
CA LEU A 810 7.79 -13.04 11.13
C LEU A 810 7.65 -12.04 12.28
N TRP A 811 6.84 -11.00 12.13
CA TRP A 811 6.56 -10.02 13.17
C TRP A 811 5.07 -9.77 13.33
N ASP A 812 4.72 -9.03 14.36
CA ASP A 812 3.35 -8.61 14.68
C ASP A 812 3.39 -7.32 15.52
N PHE A 813 2.22 -6.72 15.74
CA PHE A 813 2.07 -5.62 16.67
C PHE A 813 0.79 -5.78 17.51
N ILE A 814 0.89 -5.46 18.79
CA ILE A 814 -0.20 -5.60 19.77
C ILE A 814 -0.30 -4.33 20.63
N LEU A 815 -1.27 -4.31 21.55
CA LEU A 815 -1.40 -3.24 22.54
C LEU A 815 -0.08 -3.01 23.28
N VAL A 816 0.16 -1.77 23.69
CA VAL A 816 1.33 -1.47 24.52
C VAL A 816 1.28 -2.22 25.85
N PRO A 817 2.42 -2.56 26.46
CA PRO A 817 2.45 -3.08 27.82
C PRO A 817 1.78 -2.10 28.78
N GLY A 818 0.93 -2.64 29.66
CA GLY A 818 0.20 -1.83 30.63
C GLY A 818 0.82 -1.83 32.02
N THR A 819 0.26 -0.99 32.88
CA THR A 819 0.56 -0.98 34.33
C THR A 819 -0.55 -1.72 35.07
N GLU A 820 -0.19 -2.75 35.82
CA GLU A 820 -1.11 -3.47 36.70
C GLU A 820 -1.53 -2.57 37.88
N ARG A 821 -2.85 -2.50 38.13
CA ARG A 821 -3.44 -1.76 39.23
C ARG A 821 -3.65 -2.69 40.44
N GLU A 822 -3.88 -2.10 41.61
CA GLU A 822 -4.10 -2.85 42.85
C GLU A 822 -5.31 -3.80 42.79
N ASP A 823 -6.27 -3.55 41.88
CA ASP A 823 -7.45 -4.37 41.65
C ASP A 823 -7.23 -5.52 40.64
N GLY A 824 -6.01 -5.69 40.13
CA GLY A 824 -5.64 -6.71 39.15
C GLY A 824 -6.02 -6.35 37.70
N THR A 825 -6.56 -5.15 37.44
CA THR A 825 -6.76 -4.66 36.08
C THR A 825 -5.46 -4.09 35.52
N VAL A 826 -5.29 -4.15 34.19
CA VAL A 826 -4.10 -3.62 33.51
C VAL A 826 -4.50 -2.38 32.71
N ASN A 827 -3.84 -1.25 32.97
CA ASN A 827 -4.08 0.01 32.27
C ASN A 827 -3.11 0.16 31.09
N HIS A 828 -3.65 0.28 29.88
CA HIS A 828 -2.89 0.40 28.62
C HIS A 828 -2.95 1.81 28.02
N GLU A 829 -3.28 2.83 28.82
CA GLU A 829 -3.39 4.21 28.33
C GLU A 829 -2.14 4.73 27.62
N VAL A 830 -2.35 5.42 26.50
CA VAL A 830 -1.31 6.09 25.69
C VAL A 830 -1.77 7.48 25.27
N ALA A 831 -0.81 8.35 24.91
CA ALA A 831 -1.14 9.63 24.32
C ALA A 831 -1.52 9.49 22.83
N SER A 832 -2.49 10.30 22.40
CA SER A 832 -2.78 10.53 21.00
C SER A 832 -1.81 11.54 20.40
N HIS A 833 -1.50 11.38 19.11
CA HIS A 833 -0.94 12.42 18.26
C HIS A 833 -1.90 12.69 17.12
N THR A 834 -2.08 13.95 16.74
CA THR A 834 -3.07 14.34 15.73
C THR A 834 -2.56 15.42 14.77
N THR A 835 -3.08 15.40 13.55
CA THR A 835 -3.05 16.54 12.63
C THR A 835 -4.49 16.94 12.29
N ALA A 836 -4.68 18.21 11.92
CA ALA A 836 -6.00 18.80 11.82
C ALA A 836 -6.20 19.65 10.56
N VAL A 837 -7.46 19.89 10.25
CA VAL A 837 -7.92 20.98 9.40
C VAL A 837 -8.54 22.08 10.29
N MET A 838 -8.15 23.33 10.08
CA MET A 838 -8.70 24.49 10.81
C MET A 838 -9.27 25.56 9.87
N LEU A 839 -10.28 26.26 10.36
CA LEU A 839 -10.85 27.45 9.73
C LEU A 839 -10.24 28.71 10.36
N LEU A 840 -9.74 29.62 9.53
CA LEU A 840 -9.14 30.86 9.99
C LEU A 840 -10.22 31.93 10.22
N GLN A 841 -10.10 32.68 11.32
CA GLN A 841 -11.14 33.64 11.73
C GLN A 841 -11.40 34.75 10.71
N ASN A 842 -10.37 35.13 9.94
CA ASN A 842 -10.42 36.16 8.91
C ASN A 842 -11.05 35.68 7.59
N SER A 843 -11.42 34.40 7.46
CA SER A 843 -12.12 33.91 6.27
C SER A 843 -13.40 34.71 6.02
N LYS A 844 -13.55 35.14 4.75
CA LYS A 844 -14.73 35.87 4.26
C LYS A 844 -15.91 34.93 3.96
N ASN A 845 -15.63 33.67 3.64
CA ASN A 845 -16.61 32.65 3.30
C ASN A 845 -16.52 31.47 4.28
N LYS A 846 -17.00 31.68 5.52
CA LYS A 846 -16.90 30.70 6.60
C LYS A 846 -17.76 29.47 6.32
N GLU A 847 -18.92 29.65 5.70
CA GLU A 847 -19.84 28.58 5.32
C GLU A 847 -19.20 27.68 4.27
N GLY A 848 -18.60 28.26 3.21
CA GLY A 848 -17.89 27.48 2.20
C GLY A 848 -16.64 26.77 2.74
N ALA A 849 -15.89 27.43 3.63
CA ALA A 849 -14.78 26.82 4.35
C ALA A 849 -15.23 25.63 5.21
N TRP A 850 -16.37 25.76 5.89
CA TRP A 850 -16.96 24.69 6.70
C TRP A 850 -17.43 23.51 5.83
N GLU A 851 -18.09 23.76 4.70
CA GLU A 851 -18.45 22.70 3.74
C GLU A 851 -17.21 21.95 3.24
N PHE A 852 -16.12 22.67 2.95
CA PHE A 852 -14.85 22.04 2.58
C PHE A 852 -14.29 21.15 3.69
N MET A 853 -14.29 21.62 4.95
CA MET A 853 -13.82 20.82 6.10
C MET A 853 -14.66 19.56 6.31
N LYS A 854 -15.99 19.66 6.16
CA LYS A 854 -16.91 18.53 6.26
C LYS A 854 -16.71 17.52 5.15
N TRP A 855 -16.49 17.99 3.92
CA TRP A 855 -16.18 17.15 2.77
C TRP A 855 -14.85 16.44 2.97
N TRP A 856 -13.79 17.17 3.34
CA TRP A 856 -12.46 16.62 3.50
C TRP A 856 -12.42 15.53 4.55
N THR A 857 -13.03 15.78 5.72
CA THR A 857 -13.07 14.82 6.84
C THR A 857 -14.21 13.80 6.73
N GLY A 858 -14.96 13.80 5.62
CA GLY A 858 -16.03 12.84 5.36
C GLY A 858 -15.50 11.44 5.05
N LYS A 859 -16.32 10.41 5.30
CA LYS A 859 -15.96 8.99 5.12
C LYS A 859 -15.44 8.73 3.70
N GLU A 860 -16.21 9.12 2.70
CA GLU A 860 -15.95 8.84 1.29
C GLU A 860 -14.66 9.51 0.82
N THR A 861 -14.43 10.76 1.21
CA THR A 861 -13.24 11.53 0.83
C THR A 861 -11.99 10.97 1.50
N GLN A 862 -12.06 10.63 2.79
CA GLN A 862 -10.94 10.03 3.52
C GLN A 862 -10.57 8.65 2.97
N MET A 863 -11.57 7.83 2.59
CA MET A 863 -11.35 6.55 1.92
C MET A 863 -10.73 6.72 0.53
N ALA A 864 -11.26 7.65 -0.28
CA ALA A 864 -10.73 7.93 -1.61
C ALA A 864 -9.28 8.42 -1.52
N TYR A 865 -9.01 9.39 -0.66
CA TYR A 865 -7.65 9.90 -0.43
C TYR A 865 -6.71 8.79 0.05
N GLY A 866 -7.12 7.98 1.03
CA GLY A 866 -6.31 6.87 1.53
C GLY A 866 -5.98 5.82 0.46
N ARG A 867 -6.96 5.43 -0.38
CA ARG A 867 -6.78 4.45 -1.46
C ARG A 867 -5.91 4.99 -2.60
N GLU A 868 -6.07 6.26 -2.98
CA GLU A 868 -5.23 6.89 -4.00
C GLU A 868 -3.78 7.01 -3.52
N MET A 869 -3.57 7.41 -2.27
CA MET A 869 -2.24 7.46 -1.66
C MET A 869 -1.58 6.08 -1.63
N GLU A 870 -2.31 5.04 -1.22
CA GLU A 870 -1.82 3.66 -1.19
C GLU A 870 -1.57 3.10 -2.60
N GLY A 871 -2.41 3.45 -3.59
CA GLY A 871 -2.20 3.06 -4.99
C GLY A 871 -0.96 3.72 -5.61
N LEU A 872 -0.73 5.01 -5.32
CA LEU A 872 0.39 5.78 -5.86
C LEU A 872 1.71 5.45 -5.18
N MET A 873 1.72 5.35 -3.86
CA MET A 873 2.93 5.29 -3.03
C MET A 873 3.12 3.94 -2.29
N GLY A 874 2.21 2.98 -2.50
CA GLY A 874 2.22 1.67 -1.84
C GLY A 874 1.64 1.68 -0.42
N GLU A 875 1.58 0.50 0.20
CA GLU A 875 0.98 0.29 1.54
C GLU A 875 1.59 1.17 2.64
N ALA A 876 2.84 1.62 2.49
CA ALA A 876 3.50 2.53 3.42
C ALA A 876 2.81 3.89 3.54
N ALA A 877 2.10 4.32 2.50
CA ALA A 877 1.35 5.57 2.48
C ALA A 877 -0.09 5.41 2.96
N ARG A 878 -0.47 4.25 3.51
CA ARG A 878 -1.81 4.03 4.06
C ARG A 878 -2.13 5.09 5.09
N TYR A 879 -3.24 5.79 4.84
CA TYR A 879 -3.55 7.04 5.49
C TYR A 879 -4.13 6.82 6.91
N PRO A 880 -3.53 7.39 7.97
CA PRO A 880 -3.97 7.21 9.35
C PRO A 880 -5.15 8.13 9.71
N THR A 881 -6.28 7.95 9.03
CA THR A 881 -7.46 8.82 9.21
C THR A 881 -7.99 8.81 10.65
N ALA A 882 -8.36 9.98 11.16
CA ALA A 882 -9.06 10.12 12.44
C ALA A 882 -10.56 9.77 12.34
N ASN A 883 -11.12 9.69 11.12
CA ASN A 883 -12.51 9.34 10.90
C ASN A 883 -12.74 7.85 11.15
N LEU A 884 -13.60 7.53 12.13
CA LEU A 884 -13.82 6.16 12.60
C LEU A 884 -14.37 5.24 11.51
N GLU A 885 -15.36 5.72 10.76
CA GLU A 885 -15.97 4.94 9.68
C GLU A 885 -14.98 4.73 8.54
N ALA A 886 -14.18 5.74 8.19
CA ALA A 886 -13.18 5.61 7.15
C ALA A 886 -12.06 4.63 7.54
N LEU A 887 -11.57 4.64 8.79
CA LEU A 887 -10.52 3.71 9.22
C LEU A 887 -11.00 2.26 9.16
N GLU A 888 -12.25 2.00 9.54
CA GLU A 888 -12.86 0.67 9.49
C GLU A 888 -12.92 0.08 8.07
N GLU A 889 -12.92 0.95 7.05
CA GLU A 889 -13.11 0.60 5.64
C GLU A 889 -11.81 0.63 4.82
N LEU A 890 -10.74 1.16 5.41
CA LEU A 890 -9.40 1.09 4.84
C LEU A 890 -8.90 -0.37 4.89
N PRO A 891 -8.02 -0.78 3.97
CA PRO A 891 -7.66 -2.19 3.76
C PRO A 891 -6.70 -2.75 4.81
N TRP A 892 -7.02 -2.58 6.09
CA TRP A 892 -6.31 -3.25 7.19
C TRP A 892 -6.68 -4.74 7.23
N PRO A 893 -5.71 -5.64 7.47
CA PRO A 893 -6.04 -7.00 7.88
C PRO A 893 -6.88 -6.96 9.16
N VAL A 894 -7.93 -7.78 9.26
CA VAL A 894 -8.91 -7.64 10.36
C VAL A 894 -8.31 -7.87 11.74
N LYS A 895 -7.32 -8.76 11.85
CA LYS A 895 -6.56 -8.93 13.09
C LYS A 895 -5.86 -7.62 13.51
N ASP A 896 -5.25 -6.93 12.55
CA ASP A 896 -4.47 -5.72 12.78
C ASP A 896 -5.39 -4.54 13.12
N TYR A 897 -6.52 -4.40 12.40
CA TYR A 897 -7.57 -3.45 12.74
C TYR A 897 -8.12 -3.67 14.16
N ARG A 898 -8.34 -4.93 14.58
CA ARG A 898 -8.77 -5.23 15.95
C ARG A 898 -7.74 -4.81 16.98
N ASN A 899 -6.44 -5.02 16.73
CA ASN A 899 -5.39 -4.54 17.63
C ASN A 899 -5.38 -3.01 17.73
N LEU A 900 -5.56 -2.32 16.60
CA LEU A 900 -5.71 -0.86 16.56
C LEU A 900 -6.94 -0.39 17.34
N ASP A 901 -8.14 -0.91 17.06
CA ASP A 901 -9.37 -0.51 17.78
C ASP A 901 -9.27 -0.80 19.28
N ASN A 902 -8.70 -1.94 19.66
CA ASN A 902 -8.48 -2.28 21.06
C ASN A 902 -7.57 -1.27 21.75
N GLN A 903 -6.43 -0.89 21.15
CA GLN A 903 -5.57 0.15 21.70
C GLN A 903 -6.24 1.52 21.68
N TRP A 904 -7.01 1.86 20.64
CA TRP A 904 -7.64 3.18 20.46
C TRP A 904 -8.59 3.53 21.61
N ARG A 905 -9.23 2.53 22.22
CA ARG A 905 -10.07 2.68 23.42
C ARG A 905 -9.29 3.17 24.65
N TRP A 906 -7.97 3.01 24.66
CA TRP A 906 -7.05 3.47 25.70
C TRP A 906 -6.29 4.75 25.29
N VAL A 907 -6.53 5.29 24.10
CA VAL A 907 -5.83 6.50 23.65
C VAL A 907 -6.48 7.73 24.29
N ARG A 908 -5.64 8.65 24.77
CA ARG A 908 -6.06 9.91 25.39
C ARG A 908 -5.36 11.08 24.74
N GLY A 909 -6.11 12.12 24.35
CA GLY A 909 -5.51 13.35 23.84
C GLY A 909 -4.83 14.13 24.95
N ILE A 910 -3.75 14.84 24.61
CA ILE A 910 -3.09 15.78 25.53
C ILE A 910 -3.78 17.15 25.38
N PRO A 911 -4.41 17.68 26.43
CA PRO A 911 -5.09 18.97 26.33
C PRO A 911 -4.08 20.10 26.11
N GLN A 912 -4.46 21.06 25.26
CA GLN A 912 -3.67 22.25 24.99
C GLN A 912 -4.10 23.40 25.92
N VAL A 913 -3.13 24.04 26.58
CA VAL A 913 -3.36 25.15 27.53
C VAL A 913 -2.51 26.36 27.15
N PRO A 914 -2.86 27.58 27.60
CA PRO A 914 -2.00 28.75 27.39
C PRO A 914 -0.61 28.49 27.99
N GLY A 915 0.45 28.58 27.19
CA GLY A 915 1.81 28.24 27.62
C GLY A 915 2.15 26.75 27.58
N GLY A 916 1.23 25.87 27.18
CA GLY A 916 1.44 24.41 27.18
C GLY A 916 2.59 23.91 26.30
N TYR A 917 2.95 24.67 25.26
CA TYR A 917 4.12 24.42 24.40
C TYR A 917 5.47 24.41 25.17
N PHE A 918 5.50 25.00 26.38
CA PHE A 918 6.66 24.90 27.28
C PHE A 918 6.73 23.55 28.00
N THR A 919 5.61 22.86 28.21
CA THR A 919 5.57 21.60 28.97
C THR A 919 6.41 20.50 28.31
N GLY A 920 6.16 20.20 27.03
CA GLY A 920 6.93 19.18 26.30
C GLY A 920 8.43 19.51 26.26
N ARG A 921 8.75 20.75 25.88
CA ARG A 921 10.13 21.27 25.84
C ARG A 921 10.87 21.11 27.16
N HIS A 922 10.25 21.49 28.27
CA HIS A 922 10.91 21.47 29.57
C HIS A 922 10.93 20.09 30.22
N LEU A 923 9.99 19.21 29.86
CA LEU A 923 10.07 17.79 30.17
C LEU A 923 11.30 17.14 29.49
N ASP A 924 11.54 17.44 28.21
CA ASP A 924 12.74 16.96 27.49
C ASP A 924 14.03 17.55 28.07
N ASN A 925 14.02 18.82 28.45
CA ASN A 925 15.18 19.45 29.10
C ASN A 925 15.47 18.81 30.46
N ALA A 926 14.44 18.50 31.25
CA ALA A 926 14.58 17.76 32.50
C ALA A 926 15.19 16.39 32.24
N PHE A 927 14.65 15.66 31.26
CA PHE A 927 15.14 14.33 30.88
C PHE A 927 16.63 14.37 30.51
N ARG A 928 17.03 15.35 29.70
CA ARG A 928 18.44 15.53 29.29
C ARG A 928 19.36 15.85 30.46
N LYS A 929 18.92 16.66 31.44
CA LYS A 929 19.70 16.89 32.67
C LYS A 929 19.97 15.58 33.42
N VAL A 930 18.96 14.72 33.52
CA VAL A 930 19.12 13.42 34.19
C VAL A 930 20.04 12.50 33.40
N VAL A 931 19.75 12.29 32.11
CA VAL A 931 20.42 11.27 31.32
C VAL A 931 21.84 11.68 30.91
N ASN A 932 22.06 12.96 30.57
CA ASN A 932 23.36 13.45 30.10
C ASN A 932 24.22 14.02 31.24
N ALA A 933 23.60 14.66 32.24
CA ALA A 933 24.32 15.32 33.34
C ALA A 933 24.21 14.58 34.68
N SER A 934 23.53 13.42 34.73
CA SER A 934 23.38 12.60 35.94
C SER A 934 22.74 13.34 37.12
N GLU A 935 21.89 14.32 36.84
CA GLU A 935 21.14 15.06 37.86
C GLU A 935 20.05 14.18 38.49
N ASN A 936 19.64 14.49 39.71
CA ASN A 936 18.55 13.76 40.36
C ASN A 936 17.23 13.97 39.58
N PRO A 937 16.50 12.90 39.21
CA PRO A 937 15.27 13.04 38.43
C PRO A 937 14.20 13.94 39.06
N ARG A 938 14.05 13.88 40.40
CA ARG A 938 13.04 14.66 41.11
C ARG A 938 13.43 16.14 41.16
N GLU A 939 14.71 16.45 41.37
CA GLU A 939 15.21 17.83 41.35
C GLU A 939 15.09 18.44 39.94
N ALA A 940 15.59 17.72 38.91
CA ALA A 940 15.57 18.19 37.54
C ALA A 940 14.14 18.51 37.03
N LEU A 941 13.17 17.64 37.33
CA LEU A 941 11.77 17.89 36.96
C LEU A 941 11.16 19.04 37.79
N SER A 942 11.44 19.11 39.10
CA SER A 942 10.92 20.17 39.97
C SER A 942 11.38 21.56 39.53
N ASP A 943 12.66 21.70 39.15
CA ASP A 943 13.20 22.95 38.62
C ASP A 943 12.45 23.40 37.36
N TYR A 944 12.17 22.46 36.45
CA TYR A 944 11.52 22.77 35.18
C TYR A 944 10.01 23.01 35.30
N ILE A 945 9.35 22.44 36.30
CA ILE A 945 7.95 22.73 36.61
C ILE A 945 7.74 24.21 36.97
N LEU A 946 8.72 24.86 37.61
CA LEU A 946 8.64 26.30 37.89
C LEU A 946 8.52 27.11 36.59
N TYR A 947 9.41 26.85 35.63
CA TYR A 947 9.36 27.52 34.32
C TYR A 947 8.06 27.23 33.55
N ILE A 948 7.54 26.00 33.63
CA ILE A 948 6.26 25.63 33.01
C ILE A 948 5.12 26.45 33.62
N ASN A 949 5.03 26.51 34.95
CA ASN A 949 3.96 27.27 35.62
C ASN A 949 4.09 28.78 35.40
N ASP A 950 5.31 29.32 35.40
CA ASP A 950 5.56 30.74 35.12
C ASP A 950 5.10 31.11 33.70
N GLU A 951 5.39 30.27 32.71
CA GLU A 951 4.94 30.51 31.33
C GLU A 951 3.41 30.42 31.20
N ILE A 952 2.77 29.44 31.85
CA ILE A 952 1.31 29.35 31.89
C ILE A 952 0.74 30.62 32.52
N GLU A 953 1.29 31.08 33.64
CA GLU A 953 0.87 32.31 34.31
C GLU A 953 1.03 33.55 33.42
N ILE A 954 2.18 33.69 32.75
CA ILE A 954 2.45 34.80 31.82
C ILE A 954 1.44 34.80 30.67
N LYS A 955 1.20 33.65 30.03
CA LYS A 955 0.30 33.56 28.88
C LYS A 955 -1.16 33.78 29.27
N ARG A 956 -1.58 33.31 30.44
CA ARG A 956 -2.91 33.61 30.96
C ARG A 956 -3.12 35.11 31.19
N LYS A 957 -2.10 35.81 31.72
CA LYS A 957 -2.14 37.29 31.85
C LYS A 957 -2.15 37.98 30.49
N GLU A 958 -1.31 37.55 29.55
CA GLU A 958 -1.25 38.08 28.19
C GLU A 958 -2.60 38.01 27.48
N PHE A 959 -3.34 36.91 27.66
CA PHE A 959 -4.64 36.67 27.06
C PHE A 959 -5.85 37.05 27.94
N ASN A 960 -5.64 37.71 29.08
CA ASN A 960 -6.69 38.13 30.03
C ASN A 960 -7.63 36.99 30.49
N LEU A 961 -7.08 35.81 30.81
CA LEU A 961 -7.85 34.64 31.25
C LEU A 961 -8.06 34.62 32.77
N PRO A 962 -9.21 34.11 33.28
CA PRO A 962 -9.49 34.01 34.72
C PRO A 962 -8.56 33.01 35.43
N TYR A 963 -8.39 33.12 36.74
CA TYR A 963 -7.61 32.16 37.55
C TYR A 963 -8.49 31.17 38.30
#